data_AF-A0A8S3QYC5-F1
#
_entry.id   AF-A0A8S3QYC5-F1
#
_cell.length_a   1.000
_cell.length_b   1.000
_cell.length_c   1.000
_cell.angle_alpha   90.00
_cell.angle_beta   90.00
_cell.angle_gamma   90.00
#
_symmetry.space_group_name_H-M   'P 1'
#
loop_
_entity.id
_entity.type
_entity.pdbx_description
1 polymer ?
#
loop_
_entity_poly.entity_id
_entity_poly.type
_entity_poly.pdbx_seq_one_letter_code
_entity_poly.pdbx_strand_id
1 'polypeptide(L)'
;MMILKIHPSVGFPPDALTGSASFTKHHAEITRGAIRIAVGRYIKDNNLTLIDDTTDVFDAVKTLFGNDSDGYEKFIEKETDKIENVKDQEKSKEAYVHCNSEQIELAHNHVIKLRKQIAVLAQSTEPDLSLIRKMIGKCIYTIQAFYSGSNWVEMNGDSVYKDFGFPNRTLMAIAGTSVDTCQDCDNSGTNENSCNNNLLVGDMLTSGYQTGQDVQPPYKTNDNFDQGKCGFGGSTDTENGFRTAKGGINKDRLDSKYSPHHHLHYKAFYAARRATEQFLVDQGCTNFRLETIRIHQNSEGHIMNTKKCKAKSVEKLDNTQTQSEAKRAVLMMNRAAFTKMTFLFRNAHYIAKSNRPYSDFVQLCLLDKAKGIDIGDTYITDKSCQKFVSSVAMARQQEQDDIVKEGSFLSIISDGSTDVSSKEAEIVYVRTSVRCQVSTLFIGVKNVPKADGENISKAISNLMTERFQETWKEKLVAMGTDGASVMLGKTSGVVKRIKDMTSRPVYAIHCSAHRIELAYKDAIKGTKIWQRCDALMLNIYLFYEYSPLNRANLKASFESLNMKMLLPTRVGGTRWVPHHERALKNVLHGHAAIVRHLEQMQAPGEARKDSSAKARNFLKALKDKHSLFWLHFMLDVVQSLSTVSRTVQSKDSNLGDVYNEIEACKAIMGKYMNSDGPNVRKYMNASDSDGEKIMHSTRNTFLNSLIQAISTRFEGDLHLFKGCTVLSFPKWPRSLEQDIEFGDSHIVELVEVSRPALELSSVTVDPDAIESEWTRFKTELYNTSSKSIQTMTWTAAADAYMSTYPNLFMLIDYLLTLPSSSVDAERGFSSMKVIKNDWRSRLGCQNLSDLILVSLETPSVDKYDPTAAINAWNTGGVRTRRPFYKDDLKKNTTVDNIVLIEEAEVPEFEMADEDQNDILIEPDVYMCAEKLDNGDEEQDEEDEDELYYSNRDITSLQMKSYRLFLDLMQ
;
A
#
# COMPACT_ATOMS: atom_id res chain seq x y z
N MET A 1 -46.80 12.16 -15.98
CA MET A 1 -46.50 11.17 -14.92
C MET A 1 -46.45 11.95 -13.60
N MET A 2 -46.99 11.42 -12.49
CA MET A 2 -47.15 12.20 -11.25
C MET A 2 -45.80 12.52 -10.59
N ILE A 3 -45.58 13.79 -10.25
CA ILE A 3 -44.58 14.18 -9.25
C ILE A 3 -45.20 13.90 -7.88
N LEU A 4 -44.73 12.86 -7.20
CA LEU A 4 -45.07 12.61 -5.80
C LEU A 4 -44.39 13.67 -4.93
N LYS A 5 -45.15 14.70 -4.52
CA LYS A 5 -44.75 15.59 -3.42
C LYS A 5 -44.57 14.74 -2.16
N ILE A 6 -43.37 14.74 -1.60
CA ILE A 6 -43.07 14.06 -0.33
C ILE A 6 -43.79 14.81 0.79
N HIS A 7 -44.70 14.13 1.50
CA HIS A 7 -45.30 14.68 2.72
C HIS A 7 -44.25 14.68 3.85
N PRO A 8 -44.09 15.78 4.62
CA PRO A 8 -43.01 15.93 5.59
C PRO A 8 -43.27 15.26 6.95
N SER A 9 -44.34 14.46 7.07
CA SER A 9 -44.84 13.84 8.30
C SER A 9 -44.05 12.61 8.72
N VAL A 10 -42.81 12.81 9.19
CA VAL A 10 -41.95 11.78 9.80
C VAL A 10 -41.48 12.29 11.16
N GLY A 11 -41.62 11.51 12.23
CA GLY A 11 -41.15 11.91 13.56
C GLY A 11 -39.63 12.10 13.59
N PHE A 12 -39.15 13.23 14.13
CA PHE A 12 -37.75 13.69 14.04
C PHE A 12 -37.18 13.66 12.58
N PRO A 13 -37.80 14.41 11.64
CA PRO A 13 -37.62 14.26 10.19
C PRO A 13 -36.25 14.76 9.70
N PRO A 14 -35.58 14.08 8.74
CA PRO A 14 -34.22 14.41 8.30
C PRO A 14 -34.10 15.73 7.50
N ASP A 15 -32.87 16.26 7.44
CA ASP A 15 -32.50 17.57 6.86
C ASP A 15 -33.06 17.89 5.47
N ALA A 16 -33.14 16.89 4.59
CA ALA A 16 -33.35 17.06 3.13
C ALA A 16 -34.73 17.61 2.69
N LEU A 17 -35.51 18.23 3.57
CA LEU A 17 -36.84 18.80 3.30
C LEU A 17 -36.97 20.32 3.51
N THR A 18 -36.11 20.96 4.33
CA THR A 18 -36.13 22.41 4.56
C THR A 18 -34.77 22.91 5.03
N GLY A 19 -34.28 24.03 4.50
CA GLY A 19 -33.00 24.65 4.90
C GLY A 19 -33.02 25.34 6.27
N SER A 20 -33.44 24.63 7.32
CA SER A 20 -33.69 25.12 8.67
C SER A 20 -32.73 24.51 9.70
N ALA A 21 -31.54 25.10 9.79
CA ALA A 21 -30.56 24.98 10.88
C ALA A 21 -30.00 23.56 11.22
N SER A 22 -28.68 23.41 11.06
CA SER A 22 -27.84 22.23 11.38
C SER A 22 -27.69 21.92 12.88
N PHE A 23 -28.73 22.19 13.67
CA PHE A 23 -28.78 22.05 15.12
C PHE A 23 -29.98 21.25 15.63
N THR A 24 -31.01 21.06 14.79
CA THR A 24 -32.11 20.12 15.04
C THR A 24 -31.55 18.70 15.18
N LYS A 25 -32.24 17.83 15.94
CA LYS A 25 -31.84 16.44 16.14
C LYS A 25 -32.83 15.47 15.53
N HIS A 26 -32.30 14.43 14.89
CA HIS A 26 -33.03 13.61 13.93
C HIS A 26 -33.09 12.12 14.33
N HIS A 27 -34.00 11.37 13.71
CA HIS A 27 -34.21 9.93 13.94
C HIS A 27 -32.91 9.11 13.89
N ALA A 28 -32.01 9.48 12.98
CA ALA A 28 -30.64 8.96 12.86
C ALA A 28 -29.86 9.03 14.18
N GLU A 29 -29.78 10.20 14.80
CA GLU A 29 -28.94 10.45 15.97
C GLU A 29 -29.51 9.81 17.23
N ILE A 30 -30.85 9.72 17.32
CA ILE A 30 -31.54 8.97 18.37
C ILE A 30 -31.14 7.49 18.28
N THR A 31 -31.27 6.91 17.08
CA THR A 31 -31.06 5.47 16.84
C THR A 31 -29.58 5.09 16.95
N ARG A 32 -28.69 5.83 16.25
CA ARG A 32 -27.22 5.69 16.29
C ARG A 32 -26.69 5.86 17.72
N GLY A 33 -27.18 6.88 18.43
CA GLY A 33 -26.79 7.18 19.82
C GLY A 33 -27.33 6.20 20.87
N ALA A 34 -28.39 5.45 20.56
CA ALA A 34 -28.89 4.36 21.40
C ALA A 34 -28.12 3.05 21.17
N ILE A 35 -27.88 2.68 19.90
CA ILE A 35 -27.16 1.44 19.55
C ILE A 35 -25.74 1.46 20.13
N ARG A 36 -25.00 2.59 20.05
CA ARG A 36 -23.66 2.71 20.64
C ARG A 36 -23.62 2.34 22.14
N ILE A 37 -24.61 2.82 22.92
CA ILE A 37 -24.70 2.56 24.36
C ILE A 37 -25.13 1.12 24.64
N ALA A 38 -26.09 0.60 23.89
CA ALA A 38 -26.54 -0.79 24.00
C ALA A 38 -25.40 -1.78 23.73
N VAL A 39 -24.59 -1.54 22.70
CA VAL A 39 -23.39 -2.32 22.38
C VAL A 39 -22.37 -2.26 23.52
N GLY A 40 -22.01 -1.07 24.01
CA GLY A 40 -21.02 -0.94 25.07
C GLY A 40 -21.45 -1.55 26.42
N ARG A 41 -22.76 -1.64 26.72
CA ARG A 41 -23.25 -2.42 27.88
C ARG A 41 -23.14 -3.92 27.62
N TYR A 42 -23.66 -4.41 26.49
CA TYR A 42 -23.63 -5.83 26.15
C TYR A 42 -22.21 -6.43 26.18
N ILE A 43 -21.19 -5.66 25.79
CA ILE A 43 -19.76 -6.04 25.88
C ILE A 43 -19.32 -6.31 27.33
N LYS A 44 -19.73 -5.46 28.28
CA LYS A 44 -19.46 -5.60 29.70
C LYS A 44 -20.29 -6.72 30.34
N ASP A 45 -21.61 -6.68 30.13
CA ASP A 45 -22.57 -7.60 30.76
C ASP A 45 -22.31 -9.08 30.39
N ASN A 46 -21.54 -9.33 29.32
CA ASN A 46 -21.11 -10.66 28.88
C ASN A 46 -19.59 -10.91 28.97
N ASN A 47 -18.81 -10.03 29.60
CA ASN A 47 -17.34 -10.10 29.74
C ASN A 47 -16.60 -10.44 28.42
N LEU A 48 -16.96 -9.78 27.32
CA LEU A 48 -16.36 -10.04 25.99
C LEU A 48 -14.92 -9.49 25.83
N THR A 49 -14.42 -8.80 26.86
CA THR A 49 -13.09 -8.17 26.95
C THR A 49 -12.69 -8.09 28.42
N LEU A 50 -11.38 -8.18 28.73
CA LEU A 50 -10.84 -8.01 30.09
C LEU A 50 -10.86 -6.53 30.53
N ILE A 51 -12.03 -6.04 30.95
CA ILE A 51 -12.28 -4.63 31.30
C ILE A 51 -13.00 -4.59 32.66
N ASP A 52 -12.59 -3.66 33.53
CA ASP A 52 -13.22 -3.46 34.84
C ASP A 52 -14.59 -2.76 34.72
N ASP A 53 -15.52 -3.11 35.63
CA ASP A 53 -16.90 -2.60 35.66
C ASP A 53 -16.99 -1.07 35.67
N THR A 54 -15.99 -0.38 36.26
CA THR A 54 -15.95 1.08 36.39
C THR A 54 -15.55 1.83 35.10
N THR A 55 -15.06 1.13 34.08
CA THR A 55 -14.66 1.71 32.78
C THR A 55 -15.85 2.36 32.06
N ASP A 56 -15.66 3.28 31.12
CA ASP A 56 -16.79 3.84 30.36
C ASP A 56 -17.36 2.86 29.31
N VAL A 57 -18.62 3.09 28.91
CA VAL A 57 -19.35 2.35 27.87
C VAL A 57 -18.74 2.54 26.48
N PHE A 58 -18.27 3.75 26.14
CA PHE A 58 -17.61 4.02 24.85
C PHE A 58 -16.18 3.48 24.83
N ASP A 59 -15.48 3.50 25.97
CA ASP A 59 -14.15 2.88 26.08
C ASP A 59 -14.22 1.35 25.97
N ALA A 60 -15.27 0.69 26.50
CA ALA A 60 -15.49 -0.75 26.28
C ALA A 60 -15.66 -1.11 24.79
N VAL A 61 -16.42 -0.29 24.03
CA VAL A 61 -16.52 -0.42 22.57
C VAL A 61 -15.15 -0.22 21.92
N LYS A 62 -14.46 0.86 22.26
CA LYS A 62 -13.15 1.22 21.70
C LYS A 62 -12.08 0.16 22.00
N THR A 63 -12.16 -0.55 23.13
CA THR A 63 -11.25 -1.66 23.44
C THR A 63 -11.59 -2.93 22.64
N LEU A 64 -12.87 -3.27 22.43
CA LEU A 64 -13.24 -4.43 21.61
C LEU A 64 -12.91 -4.24 20.11
N PHE A 65 -13.07 -3.03 19.58
CA PHE A 65 -12.81 -2.70 18.17
C PHE A 65 -11.40 -2.11 17.92
N GLY A 66 -10.69 -1.69 18.97
CA GLY A 66 -9.32 -1.18 18.91
C GLY A 66 -9.16 0.05 18.01
N ASN A 67 -8.12 0.02 17.18
CA ASN A 67 -7.87 1.06 16.17
C ASN A 67 -8.95 1.12 15.08
N ASP A 68 -9.86 0.15 15.01
CA ASP A 68 -10.96 0.09 14.04
C ASP A 68 -12.29 0.66 14.60
N SER A 69 -12.20 1.53 15.61
CA SER A 69 -13.34 2.29 16.14
C SER A 69 -14.06 3.08 15.03
N ASP A 70 -13.33 3.60 14.04
CA ASP A 70 -13.89 4.30 12.88
C ASP A 70 -14.67 3.37 11.94
N GLY A 71 -14.24 2.11 11.79
CA GLY A 71 -14.93 1.10 11.00
C GLY A 71 -16.16 0.53 11.70
N TYR A 72 -16.10 0.40 13.03
CA TYR A 72 -17.28 0.18 13.87
C TYR A 72 -18.29 1.32 13.70
N GLU A 73 -17.85 2.58 13.80
CA GLU A 73 -18.74 3.73 13.67
C GLU A 73 -19.41 3.76 12.29
N LYS A 74 -18.63 3.73 11.20
CA LYS A 74 -19.16 3.67 9.81
C LYS A 74 -20.10 2.48 9.59
N PHE A 75 -19.95 1.39 10.35
CA PHE A 75 -20.91 0.29 10.35
C PHE A 75 -22.21 0.63 11.10
N ILE A 76 -22.16 1.21 12.30
CA ILE A 76 -23.36 1.64 13.02
C ILE A 76 -24.12 2.72 12.23
N GLU A 77 -23.43 3.63 11.56
CA GLU A 77 -24.05 4.57 10.61
C GLU A 77 -24.80 3.80 9.51
N LYS A 78 -24.12 2.90 8.80
CA LYS A 78 -24.69 2.09 7.71
C LYS A 78 -25.84 1.16 8.12
N GLU A 79 -25.90 0.66 9.35
CA GLU A 79 -27.07 -0.09 9.84
C GLU A 79 -28.19 0.83 10.31
N THR A 80 -27.87 1.96 10.94
CA THR A 80 -28.86 2.99 11.31
C THR A 80 -29.57 3.51 10.07
N ASP A 81 -28.83 3.83 9.02
CA ASP A 81 -29.36 4.24 7.72
C ASP A 81 -30.29 3.17 7.11
N LYS A 82 -30.03 1.87 7.32
CA LYS A 82 -30.94 0.78 6.86
C LYS A 82 -32.22 0.69 7.68
N ILE A 83 -32.15 0.98 8.98
CA ILE A 83 -33.31 1.07 9.87
C ILE A 83 -34.18 2.28 9.47
N GLU A 84 -33.55 3.43 9.22
CA GLU A 84 -34.21 4.69 8.83
C GLU A 84 -34.76 4.70 7.41
N ASN A 85 -34.11 4.02 6.45
CA ASN A 85 -34.63 3.91 5.09
C ASN A 85 -35.95 3.09 5.02
N VAL A 86 -36.40 2.52 6.14
CA VAL A 86 -37.80 2.11 6.36
C VAL A 86 -38.69 3.33 6.62
N LYS A 87 -38.57 4.37 5.77
CA LYS A 87 -39.63 5.36 5.59
C LYS A 87 -40.81 4.62 4.98
N ASP A 88 -41.73 4.19 5.82
CA ASP A 88 -42.89 3.39 5.43
C ASP A 88 -43.93 4.30 4.74
N GLN A 89 -43.57 4.82 3.56
CA GLN A 89 -44.37 5.79 2.79
C GLN A 89 -45.78 5.27 2.50
N GLU A 90 -45.91 3.95 2.33
CA GLU A 90 -47.18 3.21 2.21
C GLU A 90 -48.10 3.38 3.43
N LYS A 91 -47.53 3.58 4.64
CA LYS A 91 -48.24 3.77 5.92
C LYS A 91 -48.22 5.20 6.45
N SER A 92 -47.74 6.18 5.69
CA SER A 92 -47.72 7.60 6.08
C SER A 92 -49.09 8.18 6.48
N LYS A 93 -50.18 7.49 6.13
CA LYS A 93 -51.56 7.81 6.50
C LYS A 93 -52.07 7.11 7.76
N GLU A 94 -51.41 6.07 8.27
CA GLU A 94 -51.90 5.26 9.40
C GLU A 94 -51.50 5.90 10.74
N ALA A 95 -52.43 6.65 11.37
CA ALA A 95 -52.12 7.52 12.51
C ALA A 95 -51.43 6.79 13.69
N TYR A 96 -51.80 5.54 13.95
CA TYR A 96 -51.22 4.74 15.04
C TYR A 96 -49.71 4.45 14.86
N VAL A 97 -49.20 4.41 13.63
CA VAL A 97 -47.76 4.21 13.37
C VAL A 97 -46.95 5.41 13.84
N HIS A 98 -47.57 6.60 13.81
CA HIS A 98 -47.01 7.88 14.23
C HIS A 98 -47.41 8.26 15.68
N CYS A 99 -48.14 7.39 16.39
CA CYS A 99 -48.81 7.68 17.67
C CYS A 99 -49.82 8.84 17.65
N ASN A 100 -50.25 9.30 16.47
CA ASN A 100 -51.16 10.43 16.26
C ASN A 100 -52.65 10.09 16.49
N SER A 101 -53.51 11.11 16.43
CA SER A 101 -54.97 11.00 16.43
C SER A 101 -55.55 10.12 17.55
N GLU A 102 -54.97 10.22 18.75
CA GLU A 102 -55.31 9.47 19.96
C GLU A 102 -55.12 7.94 19.86
N GLN A 103 -54.50 7.43 18.78
CA GLN A 103 -54.31 6.00 18.52
C GLN A 103 -53.17 5.35 19.36
N ILE A 104 -52.89 5.87 20.55
CA ILE A 104 -51.74 5.49 21.40
C ILE A 104 -51.87 4.03 21.88
N GLU A 105 -53.08 3.53 22.15
CA GLU A 105 -53.30 2.12 22.49
C GLU A 105 -53.04 1.19 21.30
N LEU A 106 -53.43 1.59 20.08
CA LEU A 106 -53.11 0.82 18.87
C LEU A 106 -51.60 0.85 18.59
N ALA A 107 -50.92 1.97 18.86
CA ALA A 107 -49.46 2.08 18.75
C ALA A 107 -48.73 1.15 19.74
N HIS A 108 -49.14 1.14 21.01
CA HIS A 108 -48.64 0.22 22.04
C HIS A 108 -48.85 -1.25 21.63
N ASN A 109 -50.05 -1.60 21.18
CA ASN A 109 -50.37 -2.94 20.69
C ASN A 109 -49.60 -3.31 19.40
N HIS A 110 -49.34 -2.34 18.52
CA HIS A 110 -48.52 -2.52 17.32
C HIS A 110 -47.07 -2.86 17.68
N VAL A 111 -46.45 -2.10 18.59
CA VAL A 111 -45.09 -2.39 19.07
C VAL A 111 -45.01 -3.75 19.74
N ILE A 112 -45.99 -4.14 20.57
CA ILE A 112 -46.05 -5.49 21.18
C ILE A 112 -46.20 -6.58 20.12
N LYS A 113 -47.05 -6.37 19.11
CA LYS A 113 -47.23 -7.33 18.00
C LYS A 113 -45.94 -7.50 17.21
N LEU A 114 -45.27 -6.40 16.86
CA LEU A 114 -43.98 -6.43 16.17
C LEU A 114 -42.92 -7.12 17.03
N ARG A 115 -42.77 -6.79 18.32
CA ARG A 115 -41.81 -7.47 19.24
C ARG A 115 -42.05 -8.97 19.32
N LYS A 116 -43.31 -9.42 19.41
CA LYS A 116 -43.66 -10.85 19.38
C LYS A 116 -43.28 -11.51 18.04
N GLN A 117 -43.51 -10.83 16.92
CA GLN A 117 -43.13 -11.34 15.60
C GLN A 117 -41.61 -11.35 15.39
N ILE A 118 -40.88 -10.34 15.88
CA ILE A 118 -39.41 -10.27 15.87
C ILE A 118 -38.84 -11.46 16.66
N ALA A 119 -39.30 -11.70 17.88
CA ALA A 119 -38.84 -12.84 18.69
C ALA A 119 -39.11 -14.19 18.03
N VAL A 120 -40.28 -14.38 17.39
CA VAL A 120 -40.60 -15.60 16.63
C VAL A 120 -39.71 -15.76 15.39
N LEU A 121 -39.43 -14.67 14.66
CA LEU A 121 -38.54 -14.69 13.50
C LEU A 121 -37.07 -14.92 13.90
N ALA A 122 -36.61 -14.35 15.01
CA ALA A 122 -35.28 -14.54 15.57
C ALA A 122 -35.04 -15.99 16.02
N GLN A 123 -36.06 -16.65 16.57
CA GLN A 123 -36.02 -18.06 17.00
C GLN A 123 -36.21 -19.06 15.85
N SER A 124 -36.33 -18.60 14.60
CA SER A 124 -36.39 -19.45 13.41
C SER A 124 -35.09 -20.23 13.18
N THR A 125 -35.19 -21.44 12.63
CA THR A 125 -34.02 -22.21 12.16
C THR A 125 -33.31 -21.57 10.96
N GLU A 126 -33.96 -20.63 10.27
CA GLU A 126 -33.29 -19.62 9.41
C GLU A 126 -34.02 -18.27 9.61
N PRO A 127 -33.45 -17.30 10.36
CA PRO A 127 -34.09 -16.01 10.62
C PRO A 127 -33.95 -15.05 9.42
N ASP A 128 -35.04 -14.40 8.98
CA ASP A 128 -34.95 -13.33 7.98
C ASP A 128 -34.45 -12.02 8.62
N LEU A 129 -33.13 -11.84 8.57
CA LEU A 129 -32.40 -10.71 9.13
C LEU A 129 -32.70 -9.37 8.41
N SER A 130 -33.35 -9.40 7.25
CA SER A 130 -33.80 -8.20 6.53
C SER A 130 -35.18 -7.78 7.02
N LEU A 131 -36.11 -8.74 7.13
CA LEU A 131 -37.43 -8.52 7.71
C LEU A 131 -37.34 -8.13 9.19
N ILE A 132 -36.50 -8.79 9.99
CA ILE A 132 -36.26 -8.44 11.41
C ILE A 132 -35.80 -6.98 11.54
N ARG A 133 -34.81 -6.53 10.76
CA ARG A 133 -34.41 -5.11 10.71
C ARG A 133 -35.57 -4.19 10.34
N LYS A 134 -36.34 -4.54 9.30
CA LYS A 134 -37.50 -3.74 8.85
C LYS A 134 -38.57 -3.63 9.94
N MET A 135 -38.78 -4.68 10.73
CA MET A 135 -39.76 -4.70 11.82
C MET A 135 -39.25 -3.96 13.07
N ILE A 136 -37.95 -4.03 13.37
CA ILE A 136 -37.35 -3.25 14.46
C ILE A 136 -37.35 -1.77 14.13
N GLY A 137 -37.06 -1.37 12.88
CA GLY A 137 -37.24 0.02 12.45
C GLY A 137 -38.66 0.54 12.64
N LYS A 138 -39.68 -0.28 12.38
CA LYS A 138 -41.08 0.08 12.67
C LYS A 138 -41.37 0.17 14.18
N CYS A 139 -40.78 -0.70 15.01
CA CYS A 139 -40.89 -0.58 16.47
C CYS A 139 -40.29 0.73 16.96
N ILE A 140 -39.01 0.97 16.62
CA ILE A 140 -38.25 2.14 17.05
C ILE A 140 -38.89 3.42 16.52
N TYR A 141 -39.39 3.42 15.28
CA TYR A 141 -40.14 4.55 14.73
C TYR A 141 -41.37 4.92 15.59
N THR A 142 -42.26 3.96 15.87
CA THR A 142 -43.44 4.21 16.70
C THR A 142 -43.07 4.59 18.15
N ILE A 143 -42.01 4.01 18.71
CA ILE A 143 -41.49 4.36 20.06
C ILE A 143 -40.96 5.80 20.11
N GLN A 144 -40.21 6.25 19.10
CA GLN A 144 -39.67 7.62 19.08
C GLN A 144 -40.77 8.65 18.76
N ALA A 145 -41.68 8.35 17.83
CA ALA A 145 -42.81 9.21 17.48
C ALA A 145 -43.77 9.47 18.67
N PHE A 146 -43.91 8.51 19.60
CA PHE A 146 -44.65 8.73 20.84
C PHE A 146 -44.16 9.97 21.62
N TYR A 147 -42.85 10.22 21.68
CA TYR A 147 -42.29 11.34 22.44
C TYR A 147 -42.40 12.69 21.71
N SER A 148 -42.54 12.73 20.38
CA SER A 148 -42.76 13.98 19.65
C SER A 148 -44.23 14.32 19.41
N GLY A 149 -45.11 13.31 19.29
CA GLY A 149 -46.54 13.46 18.98
C GLY A 149 -47.53 13.39 20.16
N SER A 150 -47.10 12.96 21.37
CA SER A 150 -47.96 12.91 22.58
C SER A 150 -47.61 13.99 23.61
N ASN A 151 -48.42 14.12 24.68
CA ASN A 151 -48.15 15.00 25.84
C ASN A 151 -47.17 14.43 26.89
N TRP A 152 -46.50 13.29 26.63
CA TRP A 152 -45.65 12.66 27.65
C TRP A 152 -44.50 13.53 28.14
N VAL A 153 -43.87 14.29 27.24
CA VAL A 153 -42.66 15.10 27.53
C VAL A 153 -43.02 16.35 28.35
N GLU A 154 -44.23 16.86 28.16
CA GLU A 154 -44.83 17.94 28.94
C GLU A 154 -45.08 17.51 30.39
N MET A 155 -45.57 16.29 30.60
CA MET A 155 -45.86 15.75 31.94
C MET A 155 -44.62 15.22 32.67
N ASN A 156 -43.74 14.49 31.98
CA ASN A 156 -42.70 13.64 32.58
C ASN A 156 -41.27 13.97 32.10
N GLY A 157 -41.07 15.07 31.36
CA GLY A 157 -39.75 15.54 30.93
C GLY A 157 -39.06 14.59 29.96
N ASP A 158 -37.77 14.31 30.18
CA ASP A 158 -36.95 13.44 29.34
C ASP A 158 -36.93 11.96 29.82
N SER A 159 -37.87 11.56 30.68
CA SER A 159 -37.96 10.21 31.24
C SER A 159 -38.68 9.20 30.33
N VAL A 160 -38.27 7.92 30.43
CA VAL A 160 -38.81 6.83 29.60
C VAL A 160 -40.11 6.28 30.18
N TYR A 161 -41.13 6.17 29.35
CA TYR A 161 -42.40 5.52 29.70
C TYR A 161 -42.26 3.98 29.63
N LYS A 162 -41.91 3.37 30.77
CA LYS A 162 -41.54 1.95 30.88
C LYS A 162 -42.64 0.94 30.52
N ASP A 163 -43.88 1.38 30.39
CA ASP A 163 -45.04 0.53 30.07
C ASP A 163 -45.43 0.56 28.58
N PHE A 164 -44.92 1.52 27.79
CA PHE A 164 -45.25 1.62 26.37
C PHE A 164 -44.53 0.55 25.52
N GLY A 165 -45.29 -0.25 24.77
CA GLY A 165 -44.72 -1.29 23.91
C GLY A 165 -44.24 -2.55 24.63
N PHE A 166 -44.62 -2.75 25.91
CA PHE A 166 -44.30 -3.95 26.70
C PHE A 166 -45.56 -4.80 26.97
N PRO A 167 -45.51 -6.13 26.78
CA PRO A 167 -46.67 -6.99 27.00
C PRO A 167 -47.10 -7.01 28.47
N ASN A 168 -48.41 -7.15 28.69
CA ASN A 168 -49.03 -7.24 30.01
C ASN A 168 -48.82 -6.00 30.91
N ARG A 169 -48.53 -4.84 30.30
CA ARG A 169 -48.54 -3.53 30.97
C ARG A 169 -49.83 -2.79 30.68
N THR A 170 -50.31 -2.02 31.66
CA THR A 170 -51.52 -1.18 31.52
C THR A 170 -51.06 0.24 31.26
N LEU A 171 -51.55 0.86 30.18
CA LEU A 171 -51.29 2.27 29.93
C LEU A 171 -52.06 3.16 30.92
N MET A 172 -51.48 4.30 31.26
CA MET A 172 -52.23 5.48 31.73
C MET A 172 -53.39 5.77 30.77
N ALA A 173 -54.51 6.27 31.31
CA ALA A 173 -55.72 6.55 30.53
C ALA A 173 -55.41 7.44 29.32
N ILE A 174 -56.10 7.19 28.20
CA ILE A 174 -56.03 8.00 26.98
C ILE A 174 -57.33 8.80 26.88
N ALA A 175 -57.25 10.05 26.42
CA ALA A 175 -58.41 10.91 26.27
C ALA A 175 -59.45 10.30 25.31
N GLY A 176 -60.68 10.10 25.79
CA GLY A 176 -61.79 9.62 24.97
C GLY A 176 -62.31 10.68 24.01
N THR A 177 -63.03 10.30 22.95
CA THR A 177 -63.43 11.20 21.85
C THR A 177 -64.26 12.43 22.27
N SER A 178 -64.91 12.39 23.44
CA SER A 178 -65.69 13.50 24.01
C SER A 178 -64.92 14.43 24.97
N VAL A 179 -63.62 14.20 25.16
CA VAL A 179 -62.75 15.03 26.02
C VAL A 179 -61.99 16.03 25.15
N ASP A 180 -62.20 17.33 25.36
CA ASP A 180 -61.38 18.37 24.74
C ASP A 180 -59.97 18.35 25.37
N THR A 181 -58.92 18.27 24.55
CA THR A 181 -57.52 18.06 24.98
C THR A 181 -56.60 19.24 24.73
N CYS A 182 -56.96 20.17 23.85
CA CYS A 182 -56.24 21.43 23.60
C CYS A 182 -57.17 22.62 23.35
N GLN A 183 -56.66 23.82 23.56
CA GLN A 183 -57.22 25.09 23.08
C GLN A 183 -56.36 25.66 21.94
N ASP A 184 -56.85 26.70 21.26
CA ASP A 184 -56.02 27.42 20.29
C ASP A 184 -54.78 28.06 20.95
N CYS A 185 -53.71 28.17 20.18
CA CYS A 185 -52.46 28.74 20.67
C CYS A 185 -52.50 30.27 20.63
N ASP A 186 -51.99 30.91 21.68
CA ASP A 186 -52.04 32.36 21.82
C ASP A 186 -51.04 33.06 20.90
N ASN A 187 -51.51 33.46 19.72
CA ASN A 187 -50.71 34.16 18.70
C ASN A 187 -50.62 35.68 18.98
N SER A 188 -50.46 36.09 20.24
CA SER A 188 -50.54 37.49 20.70
C SER A 188 -49.31 38.36 20.37
N GLY A 189 -49.04 38.54 19.07
CA GLY A 189 -48.22 39.63 18.55
C GLY A 189 -46.72 39.35 18.38
N THR A 190 -46.24 38.16 18.72
CA THR A 190 -44.87 37.69 18.40
C THR A 190 -44.85 36.82 17.14
N ASN A 191 -43.81 36.93 16.31
CA ASN A 191 -43.64 36.14 15.07
C ASN A 191 -43.24 34.67 15.31
N GLU A 192 -43.59 34.10 16.46
CA GLU A 192 -43.22 32.75 16.89
C GLU A 192 -44.48 31.94 17.21
N ASN A 193 -44.77 30.92 16.39
CA ASN A 193 -45.94 30.04 16.54
C ASN A 193 -45.77 29.03 17.71
N SER A 194 -45.44 29.50 18.91
CA SER A 194 -45.24 28.64 20.09
C SER A 194 -46.56 28.40 20.83
N CYS A 195 -46.85 27.14 21.16
CA CYS A 195 -48.13 26.71 21.74
C CYS A 195 -48.04 26.49 23.27
N ASN A 196 -47.39 27.41 23.99
CA ASN A 196 -47.18 27.27 25.43
C ASN A 196 -48.53 27.21 26.18
N ASN A 197 -48.72 26.19 27.02
CA ASN A 197 -49.93 25.98 27.83
C ASN A 197 -51.25 25.82 27.03
N ASN A 198 -51.20 25.23 25.83
CA ASN A 198 -52.40 24.91 25.04
C ASN A 198 -53.10 23.61 25.49
N LEU A 199 -52.39 22.69 26.16
CA LEU A 199 -52.89 21.40 26.61
C LEU A 199 -53.84 21.55 27.81
N LEU A 200 -54.99 20.89 27.72
CA LEU A 200 -56.04 20.90 28.75
C LEU A 200 -55.98 19.67 29.68
N VAL A 201 -55.15 18.68 29.36
CA VAL A 201 -55.05 17.39 30.06
C VAL A 201 -53.61 17.09 30.51
N GLY A 202 -53.46 16.66 31.78
CA GLY A 202 -52.17 16.39 32.44
C GLY A 202 -52.14 15.16 33.34
N ASP A 203 -53.25 14.41 33.40
CA ASP A 203 -53.46 13.15 34.11
C ASP A 203 -53.75 11.98 33.16
N MET A 204 -53.85 12.26 31.85
CA MET A 204 -54.15 11.31 30.78
C MET A 204 -53.34 11.62 29.51
N LEU A 205 -53.16 10.62 28.67
CA LEU A 205 -52.44 10.70 27.40
C LEU A 205 -53.33 11.32 26.30
N THR A 206 -52.75 12.23 25.53
CA THR A 206 -53.33 12.77 24.27
C THR A 206 -52.26 12.85 23.20
N SER A 207 -52.65 12.80 21.92
CA SER A 207 -51.77 13.04 20.78
C SER A 207 -52.45 13.82 19.66
N GLY A 208 -51.64 14.40 18.77
CA GLY A 208 -52.13 15.35 17.76
C GLY A 208 -52.82 14.69 16.57
N TYR A 209 -53.94 15.25 16.13
CA TYR A 209 -54.59 14.91 14.86
C TYR A 209 -53.90 15.63 13.70
N GLN A 210 -53.43 14.88 12.70
CA GLN A 210 -52.67 15.40 11.56
C GLN A 210 -53.46 15.29 10.24
N THR A 211 -53.39 16.31 9.40
CA THR A 211 -54.09 16.30 8.11
C THR A 211 -53.51 15.24 7.17
N GLY A 212 -54.39 14.54 6.44
CA GLY A 212 -54.02 13.50 5.48
C GLY A 212 -53.91 12.08 6.06
N GLN A 213 -54.04 11.92 7.39
CA GLN A 213 -54.10 10.61 8.05
C GLN A 213 -55.53 10.02 8.07
N ASP A 214 -55.62 8.71 8.32
CA ASP A 214 -56.81 7.88 8.27
C ASP A 214 -57.84 8.19 9.38
N VAL A 215 -57.36 8.59 10.57
CA VAL A 215 -58.21 9.01 11.69
C VAL A 215 -58.36 10.53 11.71
N GLN A 216 -59.57 10.99 11.38
CA GLN A 216 -59.99 12.40 11.43
C GLN A 216 -60.42 12.80 12.86
N PRO A 217 -60.31 14.10 13.24
CA PRO A 217 -60.77 14.57 14.55
C PRO A 217 -62.30 14.40 14.70
N PRO A 218 -62.79 13.91 15.87
CA PRO A 218 -64.21 13.68 16.10
C PRO A 218 -65.04 14.95 15.93
N TYR A 219 -66.29 14.79 15.50
CA TYR A 219 -67.21 15.90 15.33
C TYR A 219 -67.64 16.44 16.71
N LYS A 220 -67.44 17.74 16.91
CA LYS A 220 -67.67 18.39 18.21
C LYS A 220 -69.17 18.60 18.48
N THR A 221 -69.61 18.28 19.69
CA THR A 221 -71.01 18.37 20.13
C THR A 221 -71.28 19.43 21.20
N ASN A 222 -70.26 20.19 21.63
CA ASN A 222 -70.36 21.25 22.65
C ASN A 222 -70.12 22.64 22.04
N ASP A 223 -70.83 23.65 22.56
CA ASP A 223 -70.84 25.03 22.04
C ASP A 223 -69.57 25.87 22.32
N ASN A 224 -68.63 25.39 23.16
CA ASN A 224 -67.45 26.18 23.56
C ASN A 224 -66.37 26.21 22.47
N PHE A 225 -66.52 27.07 21.45
CA PHE A 225 -65.74 27.04 20.20
C PHE A 225 -64.21 27.13 20.31
N ASP A 226 -63.63 27.53 21.45
CA ASP A 226 -62.18 27.81 21.57
C ASP A 226 -61.34 26.60 22.00
N GLN A 227 -61.98 25.58 22.58
CA GLN A 227 -61.36 24.30 22.98
C GLN A 227 -61.65 23.19 21.97
N GLY A 228 -61.00 22.03 22.06
CA GLY A 228 -61.16 20.94 21.08
C GLY A 228 -60.15 19.81 21.25
N LYS A 229 -60.05 18.92 20.25
CA LYS A 229 -59.00 17.91 20.18
C LYS A 229 -57.68 18.54 19.72
N CYS A 230 -56.54 18.08 20.25
CA CYS A 230 -55.26 18.67 19.84
C CYS A 230 -54.91 18.39 18.37
N GLY A 231 -54.50 19.42 17.64
CA GLY A 231 -53.88 19.26 16.32
C GLY A 231 -52.46 18.66 16.43
N PHE A 232 -51.89 18.27 15.30
CA PHE A 232 -50.46 18.01 15.19
C PHE A 232 -49.71 19.35 15.08
N GLY A 233 -50.11 20.19 14.11
CA GLY A 233 -49.70 21.58 13.97
C GLY A 233 -48.41 21.81 13.17
N GLY A 234 -48.11 23.10 12.94
CA GLY A 234 -47.00 23.58 12.12
C GLY A 234 -47.42 23.94 10.68
N SER A 235 -46.57 24.68 9.96
CA SER A 235 -46.88 25.28 8.64
C SER A 235 -46.96 24.29 7.47
N THR A 236 -47.07 23.00 7.77
CA THR A 236 -47.30 21.89 6.81
C THR A 236 -48.58 21.11 7.13
N ASP A 237 -49.27 21.45 8.23
CA ASP A 237 -50.56 20.89 8.66
C ASP A 237 -51.71 21.86 8.31
N THR A 238 -51.59 22.54 7.17
CA THR A 238 -52.38 23.72 6.77
C THR A 238 -53.74 23.41 6.17
N GLU A 239 -54.11 22.15 6.02
CA GLU A 239 -55.41 21.71 5.50
C GLU A 239 -56.42 21.35 6.62
N ASN A 240 -56.09 21.63 7.89
CA ASN A 240 -57.01 21.58 9.03
C ASN A 240 -58.08 22.70 8.99
N GLY A 241 -58.86 22.77 7.91
CA GLY A 241 -60.06 23.60 7.80
C GLY A 241 -61.26 23.07 8.61
N PHE A 242 -61.08 21.98 9.35
CA PHE A 242 -62.09 21.38 10.23
C PHE A 242 -62.05 22.03 11.61
N ARG A 243 -63.17 22.66 12.01
CA ARG A 243 -63.32 23.46 13.24
C ARG A 243 -63.31 22.64 14.56
N THR A 244 -62.74 21.44 14.56
CA THR A 244 -62.80 20.46 15.66
C THR A 244 -61.44 20.16 16.28
N ALA A 245 -60.35 20.34 15.52
CA ALA A 245 -58.99 20.31 16.04
C ALA A 245 -58.53 21.73 16.46
N LYS A 246 -57.64 21.80 17.45
CA LYS A 246 -57.19 23.03 18.11
C LYS A 246 -55.70 23.00 18.43
N GLY A 247 -55.04 24.14 18.28
CA GLY A 247 -53.61 24.29 18.58
C GLY A 247 -52.71 23.29 17.86
N GLY A 248 -51.73 22.74 18.57
CA GLY A 248 -50.80 21.72 18.05
C GLY A 248 -49.83 21.23 19.13
N ILE A 249 -49.36 19.99 19.02
CA ILE A 249 -48.55 19.31 20.06
C ILE A 249 -47.13 18.91 19.61
N ASN A 250 -46.81 19.08 18.33
CA ASN A 250 -45.61 18.54 17.69
C ASN A 250 -44.28 19.14 18.24
N LYS A 251 -43.32 18.26 18.53
CA LYS A 251 -41.95 18.54 19.03
C LYS A 251 -40.81 18.12 18.07
N ASP A 252 -41.12 17.74 16.83
CA ASP A 252 -40.19 17.16 15.84
C ASP A 252 -38.97 18.01 15.46
N ARG A 253 -39.04 19.35 15.56
CA ARG A 253 -37.99 20.29 15.14
C ARG A 253 -37.78 21.41 16.16
N LEU A 254 -36.65 22.11 16.08
CA LEU A 254 -36.36 23.34 16.84
C LEU A 254 -37.03 24.61 16.27
N ASP A 255 -37.54 24.54 15.04
CA ASP A 255 -38.22 25.65 14.37
C ASP A 255 -39.71 25.70 14.73
N SER A 256 -40.13 26.76 15.43
CA SER A 256 -41.51 27.04 15.83
C SER A 256 -42.50 27.05 14.66
N LYS A 257 -42.02 27.34 13.45
CA LYS A 257 -42.85 27.31 12.23
C LYS A 257 -43.37 25.90 11.93
N TYR A 258 -42.63 24.85 12.28
CA TYR A 258 -42.95 23.45 11.95
C TYR A 258 -43.33 22.59 13.15
N SER A 259 -42.89 22.96 14.36
CA SER A 259 -43.19 22.24 15.60
C SER A 259 -43.64 23.23 16.66
N PRO A 260 -44.94 23.29 17.01
CA PRO A 260 -45.42 24.32 17.93
C PRO A 260 -44.88 24.18 19.36
N HIS A 261 -44.39 22.99 19.72
CA HIS A 261 -43.72 22.70 20.99
C HIS A 261 -42.19 22.54 20.81
N HIS A 262 -41.60 23.21 19.80
CA HIS A 262 -40.17 23.16 19.46
C HIS A 262 -39.20 23.29 20.65
N HIS A 263 -39.55 24.08 21.68
CA HIS A 263 -38.73 24.27 22.88
C HIS A 263 -38.57 22.98 23.73
N LEU A 264 -39.41 21.95 23.53
CA LEU A 264 -39.30 20.63 24.17
C LEU A 264 -38.55 19.59 23.33
N HIS A 265 -38.14 19.93 22.10
CA HIS A 265 -37.50 19.02 21.15
C HIS A 265 -36.36 18.20 21.74
N TYR A 266 -35.42 18.83 22.47
CA TYR A 266 -34.30 18.11 23.10
C TYR A 266 -34.75 17.16 24.22
N LYS A 267 -35.80 17.48 24.99
CA LYS A 267 -36.34 16.54 26.01
C LYS A 267 -36.97 15.33 25.33
N ALA A 268 -37.73 15.55 24.25
CA ALA A 268 -38.31 14.47 23.44
C ALA A 268 -37.22 13.59 22.82
N PHE A 269 -36.17 14.18 22.25
CA PHE A 269 -34.99 13.48 21.72
C PHE A 269 -34.32 12.59 22.77
N TYR A 270 -34.04 13.11 23.97
CA TYR A 270 -33.38 12.32 25.02
C TYR A 270 -34.28 11.21 25.60
N ALA A 271 -35.59 11.44 25.75
CA ALA A 271 -36.54 10.41 26.13
C ALA A 271 -36.62 9.30 25.07
N ALA A 272 -36.77 9.67 23.80
CA ALA A 272 -36.80 8.77 22.65
C ALA A 272 -35.52 7.93 22.53
N ARG A 273 -34.35 8.52 22.82
CA ARG A 273 -33.05 7.81 22.81
C ARG A 273 -32.98 6.76 23.91
N ARG A 274 -33.30 7.13 25.17
CA ARG A 274 -33.31 6.19 26.29
C ARG A 274 -34.38 5.09 26.14
N ALA A 275 -35.50 5.40 25.50
CA ALA A 275 -36.53 4.40 25.16
C ALA A 275 -36.06 3.42 24.08
N THR A 276 -35.32 3.92 23.07
CA THR A 276 -34.69 3.08 22.03
C THR A 276 -33.59 2.20 22.62
N GLU A 277 -32.77 2.74 23.53
CA GLU A 277 -31.75 2.01 24.31
C GLU A 277 -32.38 0.89 25.15
N GLN A 278 -33.44 1.19 25.92
CA GLN A 278 -34.18 0.19 26.70
C GLN A 278 -34.86 -0.87 25.83
N PHE A 279 -35.31 -0.53 24.61
CA PHE A 279 -35.87 -1.51 23.66
C PHE A 279 -34.82 -2.56 23.21
N LEU A 280 -33.55 -2.14 23.07
CA LEU A 280 -32.45 -2.99 22.60
C LEU A 280 -31.80 -3.84 23.72
N VAL A 281 -31.89 -3.41 24.98
CA VAL A 281 -31.16 -4.05 26.10
C VAL A 281 -32.05 -4.82 27.07
N ASP A 282 -33.09 -4.19 27.63
CA ASP A 282 -33.62 -4.66 28.93
C ASP A 282 -34.43 -5.96 28.87
N GLN A 283 -35.17 -6.23 27.78
CA GLN A 283 -36.05 -7.41 27.67
C GLN A 283 -36.15 -7.94 26.22
N GLY A 284 -35.04 -8.54 25.76
CA GLY A 284 -34.96 -9.49 24.65
C GLY A 284 -34.56 -10.89 25.15
N CYS A 285 -34.93 -11.94 24.41
CA CYS A 285 -34.62 -13.37 24.61
C CYS A 285 -33.91 -13.85 25.89
N THR A 286 -34.61 -13.94 27.03
CA THR A 286 -34.16 -14.69 28.23
C THR A 286 -34.20 -16.22 28.05
N ASN A 287 -33.95 -16.73 26.84
CA ASN A 287 -34.17 -18.13 26.45
C ASN A 287 -33.13 -18.63 25.43
N PHE A 288 -31.89 -18.12 25.48
CA PHE A 288 -30.76 -18.62 24.69
C PHE A 288 -30.38 -20.06 25.03
N ARG A 289 -31.07 -21.03 24.41
CA ARG A 289 -30.61 -22.41 24.36
C ARG A 289 -29.47 -22.52 23.36
N LEU A 290 -28.25 -22.71 23.87
CA LEU A 290 -27.05 -23.08 23.11
C LEU A 290 -27.30 -24.19 22.07
N GLU A 291 -28.22 -25.12 22.36
CA GLU A 291 -28.60 -26.20 21.47
C GLU A 291 -29.34 -25.73 20.21
N THR A 292 -30.14 -24.66 20.28
CA THR A 292 -30.80 -24.07 19.10
C THR A 292 -29.76 -23.49 18.14
N ILE A 293 -28.70 -22.87 18.67
CA ILE A 293 -27.57 -22.34 17.88
C ILE A 293 -26.82 -23.49 17.19
N ARG A 294 -26.59 -24.61 17.89
CA ARG A 294 -25.99 -25.84 17.31
C ARG A 294 -26.88 -26.47 16.24
N ILE A 295 -28.19 -26.53 16.45
CA ILE A 295 -29.16 -27.07 15.47
C ILE A 295 -29.21 -26.17 14.22
N HIS A 296 -29.19 -24.85 14.37
CA HIS A 296 -29.03 -23.93 13.24
C HIS A 296 -27.71 -24.17 12.51
N GLN A 297 -26.57 -24.17 13.24
CA GLN A 297 -25.22 -24.39 12.68
C GLN A 297 -25.10 -25.70 11.88
N ASN A 298 -25.83 -26.74 12.28
CA ASN A 298 -25.85 -28.06 11.64
C ASN A 298 -27.03 -28.27 10.66
N SER A 299 -27.90 -27.28 10.48
CA SER A 299 -29.05 -27.38 9.56
C SER A 299 -28.61 -27.40 8.10
N GLU A 300 -29.34 -28.11 7.22
CA GLU A 300 -28.98 -28.14 5.80
C GLU A 300 -29.08 -26.75 5.14
N GLY A 301 -29.97 -25.88 5.61
CA GLY A 301 -30.04 -24.46 5.21
C GLY A 301 -28.74 -23.72 5.53
N HIS A 302 -28.32 -23.73 6.80
CA HIS A 302 -27.04 -23.12 7.21
C HIS A 302 -25.83 -23.81 6.56
N ILE A 303 -25.85 -25.12 6.33
CA ILE A 303 -24.74 -25.84 5.68
C ILE A 303 -24.71 -25.54 4.17
N MET A 304 -25.85 -25.42 3.49
CA MET A 304 -25.90 -25.08 2.07
C MET A 304 -25.63 -23.59 1.83
N ASN A 305 -26.11 -22.70 2.71
CA ASN A 305 -25.77 -21.28 2.70
C ASN A 305 -24.31 -21.05 3.13
N THR A 306 -23.74 -21.78 4.10
CA THR A 306 -22.29 -21.68 4.38
C THR A 306 -21.44 -22.38 3.32
N LYS A 307 -21.94 -23.37 2.56
CA LYS A 307 -21.26 -23.90 1.37
C LYS A 307 -21.31 -22.91 0.20
N LYS A 308 -22.47 -22.31 -0.09
CA LYS A 308 -22.62 -21.24 -1.10
C LYS A 308 -21.86 -19.97 -0.70
N CYS A 309 -21.81 -19.61 0.57
CA CYS A 309 -20.98 -18.53 1.08
C CYS A 309 -19.50 -18.90 1.02
N LYS A 310 -19.06 -20.11 1.40
CA LYS A 310 -17.65 -20.54 1.25
C LYS A 310 -17.22 -20.52 -0.21
N ALA A 311 -18.05 -20.97 -1.14
CA ALA A 311 -17.82 -20.83 -2.59
C ALA A 311 -17.77 -19.35 -3.01
N LYS A 312 -18.67 -18.49 -2.52
CA LYS A 312 -18.69 -17.03 -2.78
C LYS A 312 -17.91 -16.18 -1.76
N SER A 313 -16.93 -16.77 -1.06
CA SER A 313 -16.03 -16.10 -0.11
C SER A 313 -14.57 -16.53 -0.24
N VAL A 314 -14.20 -17.18 -1.35
CA VAL A 314 -12.81 -17.27 -1.79
C VAL A 314 -12.39 -15.94 -2.43
N GLU A 315 -13.22 -15.37 -3.31
CA GLU A 315 -12.92 -14.11 -4.02
C GLU A 315 -13.03 -12.81 -3.20
N LYS A 316 -13.59 -12.88 -1.98
CA LYS A 316 -14.41 -11.77 -1.43
C LYS A 316 -14.13 -11.39 0.03
N LEU A 317 -12.86 -11.51 0.40
CA LEU A 317 -12.16 -10.53 1.24
C LEU A 317 -10.87 -10.12 0.51
N ASP A 318 -10.23 -9.00 0.89
CA ASP A 318 -9.11 -8.42 0.16
C ASP A 318 -9.08 -6.88 0.04
N ASN A 319 -9.07 -6.09 1.14
CA ASN A 319 -8.95 -4.60 1.26
C ASN A 319 -10.27 -3.83 1.58
N THR A 320 -10.40 -3.09 2.70
CA THR A 320 -9.39 -2.29 3.42
C THR A 320 -9.59 -2.27 4.95
N GLN A 321 -8.59 -2.51 5.81
CA GLN A 321 -7.36 -3.26 5.55
C GLN A 321 -7.61 -4.76 5.65
N THR A 322 -7.62 -5.40 4.49
CA THR A 322 -6.71 -6.52 4.19
C THR A 322 -6.39 -7.43 5.38
N GLN A 323 -7.38 -8.24 5.82
CA GLN A 323 -7.06 -9.40 6.65
C GLN A 323 -6.55 -10.50 5.73
N SER A 324 -5.32 -10.26 5.28
CA SER A 324 -4.55 -11.10 4.38
C SER A 324 -4.74 -12.57 4.69
N GLU A 325 -4.72 -13.39 3.64
CA GLU A 325 -4.67 -14.84 3.74
C GLU A 325 -3.68 -15.31 4.81
N ALA A 326 -2.61 -14.53 5.02
CA ALA A 326 -1.80 -14.46 6.23
C ALA A 326 -2.57 -14.60 7.55
N LYS A 327 -3.20 -13.53 8.07
CA LYS A 327 -3.84 -13.55 9.40
C LYS A 327 -4.86 -14.68 9.57
N ARG A 328 -5.56 -15.06 8.50
CA ARG A 328 -6.51 -16.19 8.53
C ARG A 328 -5.84 -17.55 8.63
N ALA A 329 -4.79 -17.81 7.85
CA ALA A 329 -4.12 -19.09 7.89
C ALA A 329 -3.23 -19.24 9.14
N VAL A 330 -2.67 -18.15 9.71
CA VAL A 330 -2.12 -18.15 11.08
C VAL A 330 -3.17 -18.64 12.09
N LEU A 331 -4.39 -18.11 12.04
CA LEU A 331 -5.49 -18.49 12.95
C LEU A 331 -6.01 -19.93 12.74
N MET A 332 -5.70 -20.60 11.63
CA MET A 332 -6.02 -22.01 11.41
C MET A 332 -4.85 -22.95 11.74
N MET A 333 -3.66 -22.42 11.97
CA MET A 333 -2.50 -23.20 12.39
C MET A 333 -2.50 -23.34 13.92
N ASN A 334 -2.39 -24.57 14.42
CA ASN A 334 -2.00 -24.80 15.81
C ASN A 334 -0.72 -24.01 16.09
N ARG A 335 -0.69 -23.18 17.14
CA ARG A 335 0.44 -22.30 17.49
C ARG A 335 1.79 -23.01 17.47
N ALA A 336 1.89 -24.22 18.03
CA ALA A 336 3.13 -24.99 18.00
C ALA A 336 3.60 -25.33 16.58
N ALA A 337 2.65 -25.56 15.66
CA ALA A 337 2.93 -25.85 14.25
C ALA A 337 3.06 -24.58 13.39
N PHE A 338 2.45 -23.44 13.75
CA PHE A 338 2.81 -22.13 13.18
C PHE A 338 4.26 -21.81 13.49
N THR A 339 4.69 -21.92 14.76
CA THR A 339 6.07 -21.71 15.20
C THR A 339 7.07 -22.59 14.45
N LYS A 340 6.74 -23.87 14.18
CA LYS A 340 7.55 -24.75 13.31
C LYS A 340 7.69 -24.17 11.89
N MET A 341 6.59 -23.73 11.29
CA MET A 341 6.64 -23.08 9.97
C MET A 341 7.38 -21.73 10.02
N THR A 342 7.33 -20.97 11.11
CA THR A 342 8.14 -19.76 11.32
C THR A 342 9.63 -20.05 11.20
N PHE A 343 10.15 -21.06 11.90
CA PHE A 343 11.55 -21.45 11.80
C PHE A 343 11.90 -21.97 10.40
N LEU A 344 11.07 -22.87 9.83
CA LEU A 344 11.29 -23.41 8.49
C LEU A 344 11.29 -22.33 7.39
N PHE A 345 10.42 -21.31 7.47
CA PHE A 345 10.41 -20.20 6.52
C PHE A 345 11.55 -19.21 6.73
N ARG A 346 11.97 -18.92 7.97
CA ARG A 346 13.19 -18.11 8.24
C ARG A 346 14.44 -18.81 7.72
N ASN A 347 14.53 -20.13 7.87
CA ASN A 347 15.62 -20.92 7.30
C ASN A 347 15.60 -20.91 5.76
N ALA A 348 14.43 -21.05 5.13
CA ALA A 348 14.31 -20.97 3.67
C ALA A 348 14.66 -19.57 3.14
N HIS A 349 14.22 -18.51 3.82
CA HIS A 349 14.61 -17.12 3.52
C HIS A 349 16.12 -16.92 3.65
N TYR A 350 16.74 -17.38 4.75
CA TYR A 350 18.19 -17.32 4.93
C TYR A 350 18.94 -17.99 3.78
N ILE A 351 18.51 -19.18 3.35
CA ILE A 351 19.13 -19.92 2.23
C ILE A 351 19.05 -19.12 0.92
N ALA A 352 17.87 -18.56 0.60
CA ALA A 352 17.69 -17.73 -0.59
C ALA A 352 18.49 -16.41 -0.51
N LYS A 353 18.35 -15.67 0.60
CA LYS A 353 18.98 -14.36 0.83
C LYS A 353 20.50 -14.42 0.88
N SER A 354 21.04 -15.53 1.40
CA SER A 354 22.48 -15.82 1.42
C SER A 354 22.97 -16.54 0.15
N ASN A 355 22.12 -16.70 -0.86
CA ASN A 355 22.40 -17.35 -2.15
C ASN A 355 22.92 -18.81 -2.04
N ARG A 356 22.62 -19.50 -0.92
CA ARG A 356 23.02 -20.89 -0.64
C ARG A 356 22.17 -21.88 -1.45
N PRO A 357 22.70 -23.08 -1.76
CA PRO A 357 21.92 -24.15 -2.38
C PRO A 357 20.86 -24.72 -1.40
N TYR A 358 19.77 -25.25 -1.93
CA TYR A 358 18.66 -25.80 -1.13
C TYR A 358 19.04 -27.05 -0.31
N SER A 359 20.18 -27.69 -0.59
CA SER A 359 20.77 -28.75 0.24
C SER A 359 21.07 -28.30 1.67
N ASP A 360 21.53 -27.06 1.82
CA ASP A 360 22.05 -26.55 3.10
C ASP A 360 20.93 -26.31 4.11
N PHE A 361 19.69 -26.18 3.63
CA PHE A 361 18.48 -26.11 4.44
C PHE A 361 18.35 -27.31 5.39
N VAL A 362 18.69 -28.51 4.92
CA VAL A 362 18.64 -29.74 5.71
C VAL A 362 19.59 -29.66 6.89
N GLN A 363 20.83 -29.20 6.66
CA GLN A 363 21.85 -29.05 7.70
C GLN A 363 21.49 -27.94 8.71
N LEU A 364 20.90 -26.83 8.24
CA LEU A 364 20.41 -25.76 9.11
C LEU A 364 19.28 -26.25 10.03
N CYS A 365 18.34 -27.03 9.51
CA CYS A 365 17.28 -27.65 10.29
C CYS A 365 17.81 -28.68 11.31
N LEU A 366 18.83 -29.48 10.96
CA LEU A 366 19.48 -30.40 11.90
C LEU A 366 20.20 -29.65 13.02
N LEU A 367 20.86 -28.52 12.69
CA LEU A 367 21.50 -27.64 13.67
C LEU A 367 20.49 -27.02 14.64
N ASP A 368 19.30 -26.63 14.16
CA ASP A 368 18.26 -26.07 15.03
C ASP A 368 17.67 -27.13 15.99
N LYS A 369 17.52 -28.38 15.54
CA LYS A 369 17.21 -29.51 16.46
C LYS A 369 18.30 -29.72 17.51
N ALA A 370 19.58 -29.60 17.13
CA ALA A 370 20.70 -29.72 18.06
C ALA A 370 20.74 -28.60 19.12
N LYS A 371 20.16 -27.42 18.83
CA LYS A 371 19.92 -26.33 19.80
C LYS A 371 18.66 -26.54 20.67
N GLY A 372 17.90 -27.62 20.47
CA GLY A 372 16.63 -27.88 21.16
C GLY A 372 15.40 -27.20 20.56
N ILE A 373 15.48 -26.65 19.34
CA ILE A 373 14.34 -26.02 18.66
C ILE A 373 13.47 -27.11 18.02
N ASP A 374 12.25 -27.28 18.51
CA ASP A 374 11.27 -28.20 17.92
C ASP A 374 10.70 -27.63 16.61
N ILE A 375 11.35 -28.00 15.50
CA ILE A 375 10.87 -27.78 14.11
C ILE A 375 10.06 -28.98 13.55
N GLY A 376 9.95 -30.08 14.28
CA GLY A 376 9.41 -31.37 13.79
C GLY A 376 10.29 -32.08 12.75
N ASP A 377 9.84 -33.22 12.22
CA ASP A 377 10.56 -33.99 11.18
C ASP A 377 10.08 -33.71 9.75
N THR A 378 8.90 -33.10 9.61
CA THR A 378 8.28 -32.80 8.32
C THR A 378 8.99 -31.64 7.60
N TYR A 379 9.02 -31.70 6.26
CA TYR A 379 9.55 -30.65 5.37
C TYR A 379 11.06 -30.36 5.44
N ILE A 380 11.86 -31.19 6.12
CA ILE A 380 13.32 -31.06 6.12
C ILE A 380 13.89 -31.66 4.81
N THR A 381 13.62 -31.00 3.68
CA THR A 381 14.13 -31.38 2.35
C THR A 381 14.43 -30.15 1.47
N ASP A 382 15.30 -30.34 0.48
CA ASP A 382 15.62 -29.34 -0.55
C ASP A 382 14.37 -28.93 -1.37
N LYS A 383 13.51 -29.89 -1.71
CA LYS A 383 12.23 -29.68 -2.40
C LYS A 383 11.24 -28.86 -1.56
N SER A 384 11.30 -28.98 -0.24
CA SER A 384 10.52 -28.14 0.68
C SER A 384 11.11 -26.73 0.77
N CYS A 385 12.44 -26.59 0.89
CA CYS A 385 13.11 -25.29 0.86
C CYS A 385 12.79 -24.50 -0.42
N GLN A 386 12.85 -25.15 -1.60
CA GLN A 386 12.45 -24.53 -2.87
C GLN A 386 11.02 -23.98 -2.79
N LYS A 387 10.07 -24.79 -2.33
CA LYS A 387 8.66 -24.42 -2.23
C LYS A 387 8.41 -23.27 -1.25
N PHE A 388 9.07 -23.29 -0.09
CA PHE A 388 9.01 -22.18 0.87
C PHE A 388 9.57 -20.89 0.24
N VAL A 389 10.71 -20.95 -0.46
CA VAL A 389 11.28 -19.79 -1.18
C VAL A 389 10.33 -19.25 -2.25
N SER A 390 9.64 -20.11 -3.01
CA SER A 390 8.61 -19.65 -3.96
C SER A 390 7.44 -18.96 -3.25
N SER A 391 6.99 -19.43 -2.09
CA SER A 391 5.95 -18.73 -1.32
C SER A 391 6.44 -17.44 -0.63
N VAL A 392 7.73 -17.33 -0.30
CA VAL A 392 8.37 -16.05 0.08
C VAL A 392 8.37 -15.08 -1.10
N ALA A 393 8.68 -15.56 -2.30
CA ALA A 393 8.63 -14.75 -3.51
C ALA A 393 7.20 -14.29 -3.80
N MET A 394 6.20 -15.18 -3.81
CA MET A 394 4.78 -14.85 -4.03
C MET A 394 4.26 -13.79 -3.05
N ALA A 395 4.60 -13.90 -1.76
CA ALA A 395 4.21 -12.90 -0.76
C ALA A 395 4.78 -11.51 -1.10
N ARG A 396 6.08 -11.43 -1.44
CA ARG A 396 6.71 -10.17 -1.87
C ARG A 396 6.23 -9.70 -3.24
N GLN A 397 5.75 -10.59 -4.11
CA GLN A 397 5.15 -10.23 -5.39
C GLN A 397 3.85 -9.45 -5.20
N GLN A 398 2.93 -9.97 -4.37
CA GLN A 398 1.65 -9.30 -4.11
C GLN A 398 1.82 -7.83 -3.67
N GLU A 399 2.75 -7.57 -2.74
CA GLU A 399 3.10 -6.21 -2.29
C GLU A 399 3.55 -5.28 -3.41
N GLN A 400 4.32 -5.78 -4.39
CA GLN A 400 4.74 -5.00 -5.56
C GLN A 400 3.58 -4.75 -6.52
N ASP A 401 2.70 -5.74 -6.68
CA ASP A 401 1.60 -5.66 -7.65
C ASP A 401 0.54 -4.65 -7.21
N ASP A 402 0.33 -4.49 -5.90
CA ASP A 402 -0.56 -3.47 -5.35
C ASP A 402 -0.02 -2.04 -5.55
N ILE A 403 1.30 -1.82 -5.46
CA ILE A 403 1.94 -0.53 -5.81
C ILE A 403 1.72 -0.20 -7.29
N VAL A 404 1.87 -1.18 -8.19
CA VAL A 404 1.65 -0.99 -9.65
C VAL A 404 0.16 -0.82 -9.99
N LYS A 405 -0.76 -1.35 -9.17
CA LYS A 405 -2.21 -1.09 -9.29
C LYS A 405 -2.57 0.33 -8.86
N GLU A 406 -1.92 0.89 -7.85
CA GLU A 406 -2.18 2.27 -7.38
C GLU A 406 -1.67 3.34 -8.37
N GLY A 407 -0.44 3.21 -8.90
CA GLY A 407 0.15 4.24 -9.76
C GLY A 407 -0.54 4.43 -11.13
N SER A 408 -0.86 5.67 -11.51
CA SER A 408 -1.52 6.02 -12.80
C SER A 408 -0.70 5.67 -14.05
N PHE A 409 0.62 5.57 -13.89
CA PHE A 409 1.59 5.38 -14.96
C PHE A 409 2.61 4.30 -14.58
N LEU A 410 3.16 3.60 -15.58
CA LEU A 410 4.31 2.73 -15.40
C LEU A 410 5.28 2.79 -16.58
N SER A 411 6.52 2.42 -16.31
CA SER A 411 7.58 2.26 -17.31
C SER A 411 8.20 0.88 -17.18
N ILE A 412 8.46 0.21 -18.31
CA ILE A 412 9.18 -1.07 -18.32
C ILE A 412 10.67 -0.81 -18.46
N ILE A 413 11.50 -1.39 -17.60
CA ILE A 413 12.95 -1.42 -17.77
C ILE A 413 13.32 -2.85 -18.17
N SER A 414 14.02 -3.02 -19.29
CA SER A 414 14.39 -4.33 -19.83
C SER A 414 15.81 -4.33 -20.38
N ASP A 415 16.54 -5.40 -20.10
CA ASP A 415 17.90 -5.65 -20.58
C ASP A 415 18.13 -7.17 -20.70
N GLY A 416 19.09 -7.57 -21.53
CA GLY A 416 19.37 -8.96 -21.91
C GLY A 416 20.79 -9.39 -21.58
N SER A 417 20.98 -10.61 -21.07
CA SER A 417 22.31 -11.16 -20.82
C SER A 417 22.35 -12.67 -20.90
N THR A 418 23.43 -13.21 -21.45
CA THR A 418 23.72 -14.65 -21.45
C THR A 418 24.01 -15.15 -20.03
N ASP A 419 23.38 -16.26 -19.64
CA ASP A 419 23.62 -16.96 -18.37
C ASP A 419 24.80 -17.95 -18.44
N VAL A 420 25.17 -18.55 -17.29
CA VAL A 420 26.28 -19.53 -17.21
C VAL A 420 26.04 -20.82 -17.99
N SER A 421 24.80 -21.07 -18.44
CA SER A 421 24.45 -22.19 -19.32
C SER A 421 24.42 -21.81 -20.81
N SER A 422 24.98 -20.64 -21.15
CA SER A 422 25.01 -20.06 -22.50
C SER A 422 23.61 -19.82 -23.09
N LYS A 423 22.62 -19.51 -22.25
CA LYS A 423 21.25 -19.15 -22.67
C LYS A 423 21.03 -17.66 -22.50
N GLU A 424 20.40 -17.03 -23.49
CA GLU A 424 19.96 -15.64 -23.38
C GLU A 424 18.78 -15.53 -22.41
N ALA A 425 18.87 -14.59 -21.47
CA ALA A 425 17.83 -14.31 -20.49
C ALA A 425 17.54 -12.81 -20.46
N GLU A 426 16.27 -12.45 -20.63
CA GLU A 426 15.77 -11.09 -20.46
C GLU A 426 15.36 -10.89 -19.00
N ILE A 427 15.75 -9.78 -18.40
CA ILE A 427 15.31 -9.36 -17.06
C ILE A 427 14.40 -8.14 -17.20
N VAL A 428 13.21 -8.22 -16.59
CA VAL A 428 12.19 -7.17 -16.62
C VAL A 428 11.98 -6.57 -15.23
N TYR A 429 11.98 -5.24 -15.18
CA TYR A 429 11.57 -4.42 -14.05
C TYR A 429 10.44 -3.48 -14.48
N VAL A 430 9.64 -3.03 -13.52
CA VAL A 430 8.69 -1.92 -13.68
C VAL A 430 9.08 -0.77 -12.78
N ARG A 431 9.08 0.46 -13.31
CA ARG A 431 9.14 1.69 -12.55
C ARG A 431 7.77 2.37 -12.54
N THR A 432 7.33 2.84 -11.39
CA THR A 432 6.11 3.64 -11.22
C THR A 432 6.33 4.69 -10.13
N SER A 433 5.44 5.67 -10.04
CA SER A 433 5.44 6.70 -9.01
C SER A 433 4.02 6.87 -8.48
N VAL A 434 3.91 6.95 -7.15
CA VAL A 434 2.65 7.09 -6.41
C VAL A 434 2.85 8.20 -5.38
N ARG A 435 2.08 9.30 -5.45
CA ARG A 435 2.26 10.47 -4.57
C ARG A 435 3.70 10.99 -4.56
N CYS A 436 4.34 10.95 -5.73
CA CYS A 436 5.74 11.25 -5.97
C CYS A 436 6.76 10.36 -5.25
N GLN A 437 6.34 9.19 -4.73
CA GLN A 437 7.25 8.14 -4.28
C GLN A 437 7.55 7.18 -5.43
N VAL A 438 8.80 7.23 -5.93
CA VAL A 438 9.31 6.33 -6.96
C VAL A 438 9.47 4.91 -6.41
N SER A 439 9.01 3.92 -7.18
CA SER A 439 9.27 2.50 -6.97
C SER A 439 9.77 1.85 -8.25
N THR A 440 10.95 1.21 -8.20
CA THR A 440 11.47 0.33 -9.27
C THR A 440 11.50 -1.11 -8.75
N LEU A 441 10.74 -2.00 -9.39
CA LEU A 441 10.33 -3.31 -8.87
C LEU A 441 10.70 -4.42 -9.84
N PHE A 442 11.35 -5.50 -9.36
CA PHE A 442 11.71 -6.66 -10.18
C PHE A 442 10.45 -7.47 -10.53
N ILE A 443 10.19 -7.66 -11.84
CA ILE A 443 9.05 -8.45 -12.33
C ILE A 443 9.44 -9.90 -12.53
N GLY A 444 10.55 -10.15 -13.23
CA GLY A 444 11.07 -11.50 -13.40
C GLY A 444 12.21 -11.64 -14.41
N VAL A 445 12.64 -12.89 -14.61
CA VAL A 445 13.64 -13.30 -15.62
C VAL A 445 13.07 -14.39 -16.51
N LYS A 446 13.27 -14.29 -17.82
CA LYS A 446 12.75 -15.26 -18.80
C LYS A 446 13.80 -15.59 -19.86
N ASN A 447 14.07 -16.89 -20.03
CA ASN A 447 14.95 -17.36 -21.10
C ASN A 447 14.33 -17.04 -22.46
N VAL A 448 15.10 -16.45 -23.35
CA VAL A 448 14.68 -16.09 -24.71
C VAL A 448 15.33 -17.08 -25.68
N PRO A 449 14.57 -17.80 -26.55
CA PRO A 449 15.15 -18.77 -27.48
C PRO A 449 16.17 -18.18 -28.47
N LYS A 450 16.06 -16.87 -28.74
CA LYS A 450 16.91 -16.09 -29.63
C LYS A 450 16.77 -14.62 -29.27
N ALA A 451 17.88 -13.91 -29.06
CA ALA A 451 17.89 -12.47 -28.77
C ALA A 451 17.55 -11.64 -30.03
N ASP A 452 16.28 -11.66 -30.44
CA ASP A 452 15.71 -10.78 -31.45
C ASP A 452 14.47 -10.05 -30.94
N GLY A 453 14.09 -8.97 -31.63
CA GLY A 453 13.06 -8.06 -31.17
C GLY A 453 11.68 -8.71 -31.00
N GLU A 454 11.42 -9.82 -31.70
CA GLU A 454 10.16 -10.54 -31.56
C GLU A 454 10.12 -11.41 -30.30
N ASN A 455 11.13 -12.24 -30.12
CA ASN A 455 11.20 -13.17 -29.00
C ASN A 455 11.37 -12.41 -27.68
N ILE A 456 12.12 -11.30 -27.67
CA ILE A 456 12.24 -10.43 -26.49
C ILE A 456 10.92 -9.69 -26.23
N SER A 457 10.25 -9.11 -27.24
CA SER A 457 8.94 -8.46 -27.00
C SER A 457 7.87 -9.44 -26.51
N LYS A 458 7.92 -10.70 -26.97
CA LYS A 458 7.07 -11.79 -26.46
C LYS A 458 7.45 -12.16 -25.02
N ALA A 459 8.73 -12.26 -24.68
CA ALA A 459 9.16 -12.54 -23.31
C ALA A 459 8.69 -11.45 -22.31
N ILE A 460 8.85 -10.18 -22.68
CA ILE A 460 8.39 -9.03 -21.88
C ILE A 460 6.86 -9.02 -21.78
N SER A 461 6.16 -9.07 -22.91
CA SER A 461 4.68 -9.05 -22.93
C SER A 461 4.09 -10.22 -22.12
N ASN A 462 4.69 -11.42 -22.22
CA ASN A 462 4.24 -12.55 -21.43
C ASN A 462 4.51 -12.34 -19.93
N LEU A 463 5.69 -11.87 -19.50
CA LEU A 463 5.92 -11.56 -18.07
C LEU A 463 4.96 -10.49 -17.54
N MET A 464 4.67 -9.47 -18.34
CA MET A 464 3.78 -8.36 -17.96
C MET A 464 2.32 -8.81 -17.94
N THR A 465 1.86 -9.62 -18.89
CA THR A 465 0.46 -10.13 -18.92
C THR A 465 0.24 -11.30 -17.95
N GLU A 466 1.24 -12.15 -17.68
CA GLU A 466 1.20 -13.17 -16.62
C GLU A 466 1.02 -12.55 -15.22
N ARG A 467 1.44 -11.28 -15.03
CA ARG A 467 1.44 -10.60 -13.72
C ARG A 467 0.42 -9.47 -13.57
N PHE A 468 0.16 -8.71 -14.63
CA PHE A 468 -0.72 -7.53 -14.64
C PHE A 468 -1.88 -7.65 -15.63
N GLN A 469 -2.12 -8.84 -16.21
CA GLN A 469 -3.13 -9.05 -17.27
C GLN A 469 -2.91 -8.03 -18.41
N GLU A 470 -3.95 -7.45 -19.01
CA GLU A 470 -3.76 -6.47 -20.09
C GLU A 470 -3.60 -5.03 -19.57
N THR A 471 -3.81 -4.75 -18.28
CA THR A 471 -3.91 -3.38 -17.73
C THR A 471 -2.58 -2.60 -17.80
N TRP A 472 -1.44 -3.29 -17.91
CA TRP A 472 -0.15 -2.62 -18.07
C TRP A 472 -0.02 -1.86 -19.39
N LYS A 473 -0.76 -2.28 -20.43
CA LYS A 473 -0.76 -1.64 -21.76
C LYS A 473 -1.41 -0.26 -21.75
N GLU A 474 -2.39 -0.08 -20.87
CA GLU A 474 -3.03 1.21 -20.60
C GLU A 474 -2.08 2.11 -19.82
N LYS A 475 -1.42 1.59 -18.78
CA LYS A 475 -0.53 2.40 -17.90
C LYS A 475 0.84 2.74 -18.49
N LEU A 476 1.30 2.07 -19.55
CA LEU A 476 2.67 2.21 -20.07
C LEU A 476 2.94 3.61 -20.64
N VAL A 477 3.97 4.29 -20.11
CA VAL A 477 4.43 5.61 -20.58
C VAL A 477 5.89 5.65 -21.06
N ALA A 478 6.75 4.71 -20.66
CA ALA A 478 8.11 4.60 -21.20
C ALA A 478 8.69 3.18 -21.17
N MET A 479 9.72 2.95 -21.99
CA MET A 479 10.61 1.79 -21.91
C MET A 479 12.07 2.25 -21.76
N GLY A 480 12.75 1.79 -20.71
CA GLY A 480 14.18 1.97 -20.48
C GLY A 480 14.98 0.75 -20.95
N THR A 481 15.94 0.92 -21.86
CA THR A 481 16.74 -0.19 -22.41
C THR A 481 18.22 0.19 -22.59
N ASP A 482 19.08 -0.81 -22.80
CA ASP A 482 20.54 -0.64 -22.99
C ASP A 482 20.91 0.28 -24.17
N GLY A 483 20.09 0.31 -25.22
CA GLY A 483 20.31 1.04 -26.46
C GLY A 483 20.64 0.18 -27.69
N ALA A 484 20.63 -1.15 -27.58
CA ALA A 484 20.91 -2.04 -28.69
C ALA A 484 19.92 -1.86 -29.86
N SER A 485 20.39 -2.15 -31.07
CA SER A 485 19.55 -2.11 -32.28
C SER A 485 18.39 -3.11 -32.26
N VAL A 486 18.49 -4.17 -31.45
CA VAL A 486 17.40 -5.13 -31.19
C VAL A 486 16.31 -4.50 -30.31
N MET A 487 16.67 -3.61 -29.38
CA MET A 487 15.72 -2.93 -28.48
C MET A 487 15.10 -1.70 -29.15
N LEU A 488 15.93 -0.81 -29.71
CA LEU A 488 15.53 0.50 -30.26
C LEU A 488 15.38 0.55 -31.79
N GLY A 489 15.43 -0.60 -32.48
CA GLY A 489 15.33 -0.67 -33.94
C GLY A 489 13.98 -0.15 -34.49
N LYS A 490 14.02 0.92 -35.30
CA LYS A 490 12.84 1.69 -35.76
C LYS A 490 11.73 0.87 -36.44
N THR A 491 12.06 -0.27 -37.05
CA THR A 491 11.13 -1.09 -37.86
C THR A 491 10.74 -2.42 -37.22
N SER A 492 11.56 -2.97 -36.33
CA SER A 492 11.40 -4.35 -35.84
C SER A 492 11.89 -4.59 -34.41
N GLY A 493 12.40 -3.55 -33.75
CA GLY A 493 12.94 -3.63 -32.39
C GLY A 493 11.85 -3.73 -31.32
N VAL A 494 12.25 -4.21 -30.14
CA VAL A 494 11.35 -4.47 -29.00
C VAL A 494 10.46 -3.28 -28.67
N VAL A 495 11.04 -2.08 -28.53
CA VAL A 495 10.29 -0.89 -28.11
C VAL A 495 9.28 -0.44 -29.19
N LYS A 496 9.54 -0.70 -30.47
CA LYS A 496 8.56 -0.49 -31.54
C LYS A 496 7.41 -1.51 -31.44
N ARG A 497 7.74 -2.80 -31.24
CA ARG A 497 6.74 -3.86 -31.10
C ARG A 497 5.83 -3.69 -29.88
N ILE A 498 6.35 -3.22 -28.75
CA ILE A 498 5.55 -2.93 -27.55
C ILE A 498 4.68 -1.67 -27.75
N LYS A 499 5.20 -0.61 -28.39
CA LYS A 499 4.40 0.58 -28.78
C LYS A 499 3.19 0.19 -29.65
N ASP A 500 3.36 -0.79 -30.53
CA ASP A 500 2.28 -1.28 -31.41
C ASP A 500 1.24 -2.15 -30.68
N MET A 501 1.40 -2.38 -29.37
CA MET A 501 0.43 -3.02 -28.48
C MET A 501 -0.33 -2.03 -27.57
N THR A 502 -0.01 -0.73 -27.62
CA THR A 502 -0.51 0.29 -26.67
C THR A 502 -1.13 1.49 -27.39
N SER A 503 -2.25 2.01 -26.87
CA SER A 503 -2.90 3.23 -27.38
C SER A 503 -2.23 4.53 -26.92
N ARG A 504 -1.54 4.52 -25.76
CA ARG A 504 -0.79 5.68 -25.25
C ARG A 504 0.58 5.84 -25.94
N PRO A 505 1.12 7.08 -26.03
CA PRO A 505 2.49 7.29 -26.47
C PRO A 505 3.49 6.79 -25.42
N VAL A 506 4.42 5.93 -25.83
CA VAL A 506 5.48 5.38 -24.96
C VAL A 506 6.82 6.05 -25.31
N TYR A 507 7.56 6.56 -24.34
CA TYR A 507 8.92 7.09 -24.53
C TYR A 507 9.96 5.96 -24.60
N ALA A 508 11.01 6.15 -25.42
CA ALA A 508 12.02 5.13 -25.69
C ALA A 508 13.38 5.57 -25.12
N ILE A 509 13.60 5.33 -23.82
CA ILE A 509 14.75 5.89 -23.10
C ILE A 509 15.94 4.96 -23.19
N HIS A 510 16.95 5.38 -23.96
CA HIS A 510 18.28 4.76 -23.97
C HIS A 510 18.97 5.06 -22.64
N CYS A 511 19.43 4.01 -21.96
CA CYS A 511 20.11 4.05 -20.67
C CYS A 511 21.24 5.10 -20.61
N SER A 512 21.12 6.08 -19.71
CA SER A 512 22.09 7.16 -19.60
C SER A 512 23.50 6.68 -19.24
N ALA A 513 23.61 5.63 -18.44
CA ALA A 513 24.91 5.05 -18.09
C ALA A 513 25.60 4.44 -19.32
N HIS A 514 24.85 3.69 -20.12
CA HIS A 514 25.37 3.10 -21.36
C HIS A 514 25.78 4.18 -22.38
N ARG A 515 25.00 5.26 -22.52
CA ARG A 515 25.34 6.42 -23.38
C ARG A 515 26.67 7.06 -22.97
N ILE A 516 26.89 7.24 -21.67
CA ILE A 516 28.13 7.82 -21.11
C ILE A 516 29.31 6.86 -21.32
N GLU A 517 29.15 5.56 -21.08
CA GLU A 517 30.21 4.58 -21.32
C GLU A 517 30.55 4.44 -22.80
N LEU A 518 29.56 4.50 -23.71
CA LEU A 518 29.80 4.54 -25.15
C LEU A 518 30.51 5.83 -25.59
N ALA A 519 30.13 7.00 -25.06
CA ALA A 519 30.82 8.26 -25.34
C ALA A 519 32.30 8.20 -24.93
N TYR A 520 32.57 7.70 -23.73
CA TYR A 520 33.93 7.45 -23.25
C TYR A 520 34.68 6.45 -24.14
N LYS A 521 34.05 5.31 -24.46
CA LYS A 521 34.58 4.25 -25.33
C LYS A 521 34.90 4.75 -26.74
N ASP A 522 34.14 5.71 -27.28
CA ASP A 522 34.40 6.32 -28.58
C ASP A 522 35.57 7.31 -28.51
N ALA A 523 35.65 8.16 -27.48
CA ALA A 523 36.75 9.10 -27.29
C ALA A 523 38.11 8.38 -27.08
N ILE A 524 38.15 7.26 -26.35
CA ILE A 524 39.41 6.52 -26.12
C ILE A 524 39.91 5.74 -27.35
N LYS A 525 39.07 5.44 -28.35
CA LYS A 525 39.49 4.78 -29.61
C LYS A 525 40.48 5.63 -30.42
N GLY A 526 40.38 6.96 -30.37
CA GLY A 526 41.31 7.85 -31.06
C GLY A 526 42.66 8.03 -30.35
N THR A 527 42.71 7.79 -29.04
CA THR A 527 43.80 8.27 -28.18
C THR A 527 44.91 7.23 -28.01
N LYS A 528 45.81 7.17 -29.00
CA LYS A 528 46.94 6.22 -29.05
C LYS A 528 47.84 6.19 -27.80
N ILE A 529 48.03 7.32 -27.12
CA ILE A 529 48.82 7.39 -25.88
C ILE A 529 48.09 6.74 -24.70
N TRP A 530 46.77 6.94 -24.60
CA TRP A 530 45.94 6.27 -23.61
C TRP A 530 45.88 4.76 -23.84
N GLN A 531 45.76 4.30 -25.09
CA GLN A 531 45.80 2.86 -25.43
C GLN A 531 47.08 2.17 -24.92
N ARG A 532 48.22 2.88 -24.86
CA ARG A 532 49.45 2.37 -24.25
C ARG A 532 49.37 2.33 -22.72
N CYS A 533 48.74 3.33 -22.10
CA CYS A 533 48.54 3.39 -20.63
C CYS A 533 47.55 2.33 -20.15
N ASP A 534 46.48 2.10 -20.89
CA ASP A 534 45.49 1.04 -20.65
C ASP A 534 46.12 -0.36 -20.77
N ALA A 535 46.84 -0.60 -21.88
CA ALA A 535 47.60 -1.84 -22.07
C ALA A 535 48.68 -2.02 -20.98
N LEU A 536 49.33 -0.94 -20.51
CA LEU A 536 50.28 -1.00 -19.40
C LEU A 536 49.60 -1.44 -18.10
N MET A 537 48.48 -0.81 -17.72
CA MET A 537 47.72 -1.19 -16.52
C MET A 537 47.21 -2.64 -16.58
N LEU A 538 46.68 -3.06 -17.74
CA LEU A 538 46.26 -4.44 -17.95
C LEU A 538 47.42 -5.43 -17.76
N ASN A 539 48.58 -5.16 -18.38
CA ASN A 539 49.74 -6.05 -18.26
C ASN A 539 50.35 -6.05 -16.86
N ILE A 540 50.32 -4.92 -16.14
CA ILE A 540 50.70 -4.85 -14.71
C ILE A 540 49.77 -5.73 -13.87
N TYR A 541 48.44 -5.65 -14.07
CA TYR A 541 47.48 -6.54 -13.40
C TYR A 541 47.81 -8.02 -13.66
N LEU A 542 47.94 -8.43 -14.93
CA LEU A 542 48.24 -9.81 -15.31
C LEU A 542 49.59 -10.31 -14.75
N PHE A 543 50.58 -9.42 -14.58
CA PHE A 543 51.90 -9.73 -14.04
C PHE A 543 51.91 -10.03 -12.54
N TYR A 544 50.95 -9.48 -11.78
CA TYR A 544 50.79 -9.75 -10.35
C TYR A 544 49.72 -10.80 -10.05
N GLU A 545 48.68 -10.91 -10.88
CA GLU A 545 47.61 -11.89 -10.67
C GLU A 545 48.09 -13.32 -10.94
N TYR A 546 48.79 -13.56 -12.04
CA TYR A 546 49.30 -14.90 -12.42
C TYR A 546 50.69 -15.23 -11.81
N SER A 547 51.14 -14.52 -10.77
CA SER A 547 52.43 -14.78 -10.13
C SER A 547 52.38 -14.53 -8.63
N PRO A 548 52.14 -15.57 -7.82
CA PRO A 548 52.16 -15.48 -6.35
C PRO A 548 53.48 -14.91 -5.81
N LEU A 549 54.61 -15.21 -6.45
CA LEU A 549 55.92 -14.66 -6.11
C LEU A 549 55.99 -13.14 -6.33
N ASN A 550 55.56 -12.63 -7.49
CA ASN A 550 55.53 -11.19 -7.75
C ASN A 550 54.56 -10.49 -6.78
N ARG A 551 53.44 -11.14 -6.43
CA ARG A 551 52.42 -10.63 -5.50
C ARG A 551 52.94 -10.55 -4.06
N ALA A 552 53.72 -11.53 -3.61
CA ALA A 552 54.40 -11.52 -2.31
C ALA A 552 55.50 -10.44 -2.23
N ASN A 553 56.34 -10.33 -3.27
CA ASN A 553 57.40 -9.33 -3.32
C ASN A 553 56.84 -7.89 -3.44
N LEU A 554 55.70 -7.72 -4.10
CA LEU A 554 54.94 -6.45 -4.08
C LEU A 554 54.40 -6.13 -2.69
N LYS A 555 53.87 -7.11 -1.94
CA LYS A 555 53.44 -6.93 -0.53
C LYS A 555 54.59 -6.43 0.34
N ALA A 556 55.77 -7.07 0.27
CA ALA A 556 56.98 -6.62 0.96
C ALA A 556 57.43 -5.20 0.52
N SER A 557 57.18 -4.83 -0.74
CA SER A 557 57.45 -3.47 -1.24
C SER A 557 56.49 -2.42 -0.68
N PHE A 558 55.20 -2.74 -0.51
CA PHE A 558 54.24 -1.88 0.20
C PHE A 558 54.58 -1.74 1.68
N GLU A 559 54.91 -2.85 2.35
CA GLU A 559 55.29 -2.88 3.78
C GLU A 559 56.55 -2.06 4.03
N SER A 560 57.60 -2.22 3.21
CA SER A 560 58.84 -1.44 3.32
C SER A 560 58.73 0.05 2.94
N LEU A 561 57.55 0.51 2.53
CA LEU A 561 57.21 1.92 2.33
C LEU A 561 56.15 2.42 3.33
N ASN A 562 55.71 1.59 4.29
CA ASN A 562 54.60 1.85 5.21
C ASN A 562 53.30 2.26 4.49
N MET A 563 53.01 1.64 3.35
CA MET A 563 51.85 1.95 2.50
C MET A 563 50.79 0.86 2.59
N LYS A 564 49.51 1.24 2.74
CA LYS A 564 48.39 0.29 2.64
C LYS A 564 48.41 -0.40 1.27
N MET A 565 48.57 -1.72 1.25
CA MET A 565 48.61 -2.53 0.03
C MET A 565 47.30 -2.43 -0.76
N LEU A 566 47.38 -1.93 -1.99
CA LEU A 566 46.31 -2.01 -2.99
C LEU A 566 46.87 -2.73 -4.23
N LEU A 567 46.29 -3.88 -4.58
CA LEU A 567 46.69 -4.60 -5.79
C LEU A 567 46.18 -3.87 -7.05
N PRO A 568 46.97 -3.80 -8.13
CA PRO A 568 46.46 -3.42 -9.45
C PRO A 568 45.25 -4.28 -9.83
N THR A 569 44.27 -3.69 -10.52
CA THR A 569 43.04 -4.37 -10.94
C THR A 569 42.84 -4.30 -12.45
N ARG A 570 42.10 -5.25 -13.00
CA ARG A 570 41.72 -5.28 -14.43
C ARG A 570 40.97 -4.00 -14.83
N VAL A 571 41.43 -3.38 -15.92
CA VAL A 571 40.87 -2.17 -16.56
C VAL A 571 39.57 -2.41 -17.35
N GLY A 572 39.37 -3.63 -17.85
CA GLY A 572 38.23 -4.00 -18.69
C GLY A 572 37.23 -4.94 -18.01
N GLY A 573 35.95 -4.75 -18.35
CA GLY A 573 34.79 -5.54 -17.92
C GLY A 573 33.53 -5.04 -18.62
N THR A 574 32.35 -5.27 -18.04
CA THR A 574 31.09 -4.74 -18.60
C THR A 574 30.88 -3.25 -18.35
N ARG A 575 31.29 -2.74 -17.17
CA ARG A 575 31.20 -1.32 -16.78
C ARG A 575 32.56 -0.62 -16.89
N TRP A 576 32.85 -0.08 -18.06
CA TRP A 576 34.15 0.46 -18.47
C TRP A 576 34.64 1.58 -17.55
N VAL A 577 33.82 2.58 -17.23
CA VAL A 577 34.27 3.78 -16.50
C VAL A 577 34.70 3.44 -15.06
N PRO A 578 33.91 2.71 -14.24
CA PRO A 578 34.32 2.30 -12.90
C PRO A 578 35.54 1.36 -12.86
N HIS A 579 35.72 0.49 -13.86
CA HIS A 579 36.91 -0.38 -13.94
C HIS A 579 38.19 0.42 -14.17
N HIS A 580 38.18 1.41 -15.07
CA HIS A 580 39.31 2.32 -15.25
C HIS A 580 39.56 3.19 -14.01
N GLU A 581 38.52 3.73 -13.36
CA GLU A 581 38.69 4.52 -12.12
C GLU A 581 39.41 3.71 -11.03
N ARG A 582 39.00 2.44 -10.82
CA ARG A 582 39.61 1.55 -9.83
C ARG A 582 41.05 1.17 -10.20
N ALA A 583 41.31 0.81 -11.45
CA ALA A 583 42.64 0.44 -11.92
C ALA A 583 43.63 1.61 -11.80
N LEU A 584 43.22 2.81 -12.23
CA LEU A 584 44.01 4.04 -12.09
C LEU A 584 44.28 4.38 -10.62
N LYS A 585 43.26 4.34 -9.74
CA LYS A 585 43.44 4.57 -8.31
C LYS A 585 44.45 3.61 -7.69
N ASN A 586 44.35 2.30 -7.98
CA ASN A 586 45.23 1.31 -7.38
C ASN A 586 46.65 1.37 -7.95
N VAL A 587 46.82 1.62 -9.25
CA VAL A 587 48.16 1.76 -9.88
C VAL A 587 48.86 3.05 -9.45
N LEU A 588 48.14 4.17 -9.31
CA LEU A 588 48.72 5.44 -8.87
C LEU A 588 49.00 5.49 -7.37
N HIS A 589 48.09 4.96 -6.52
CA HIS A 589 48.38 4.76 -5.08
C HIS A 589 49.55 3.79 -4.89
N GLY A 590 49.57 2.68 -5.64
CA GLY A 590 50.63 1.68 -5.57
C GLY A 590 51.93 2.06 -6.27
N HIS A 591 52.03 3.24 -6.92
CA HIS A 591 53.10 3.55 -7.87
C HIS A 591 54.50 3.34 -7.29
N ALA A 592 54.79 3.91 -6.11
CA ALA A 592 56.09 3.78 -5.46
C ALA A 592 56.45 2.32 -5.10
N ALA A 593 55.48 1.55 -4.60
CA ALA A 593 55.68 0.13 -4.26
C ALA A 593 55.87 -0.74 -5.51
N ILE A 594 55.11 -0.46 -6.57
CA ILE A 594 55.22 -1.15 -7.87
C ILE A 594 56.58 -0.83 -8.51
N VAL A 595 57.00 0.43 -8.54
CA VAL A 595 58.32 0.82 -9.07
C VAL A 595 59.44 0.16 -8.27
N ARG A 596 59.41 0.25 -6.93
CA ARG A 596 60.40 -0.38 -6.03
C ARG A 596 60.55 -1.88 -6.26
N HIS A 597 59.44 -2.60 -6.40
CA HIS A 597 59.48 -4.03 -6.73
C HIS A 597 60.10 -4.28 -8.11
N LEU A 598 59.67 -3.54 -9.15
CA LEU A 598 60.19 -3.70 -10.51
C LEU A 598 61.68 -3.36 -10.63
N GLU A 599 62.19 -2.45 -9.79
CA GLU A 599 63.61 -2.13 -9.63
C GLU A 599 64.39 -3.27 -8.96
N GLN A 600 63.85 -3.86 -7.88
CA GLN A 600 64.44 -5.06 -7.25
C GLN A 600 64.55 -6.21 -8.26
N MET A 601 63.60 -6.36 -9.18
CA MET A 601 63.65 -7.33 -10.29
C MET A 601 64.66 -7.01 -11.41
N GLN A 602 65.38 -5.87 -11.34
CA GLN A 602 66.54 -5.57 -12.18
C GLN A 602 67.88 -5.78 -11.46
N ALA A 603 67.89 -6.08 -10.15
CA ALA A 603 69.11 -6.45 -9.45
C ALA A 603 69.65 -7.81 -9.95
N PRO A 604 70.99 -8.03 -9.93
CA PRO A 604 71.57 -9.29 -10.36
C PRO A 604 71.20 -10.43 -9.40
N GLY A 605 70.33 -11.34 -9.85
CA GLY A 605 69.82 -12.47 -9.06
C GLY A 605 68.92 -13.40 -9.90
N GLU A 606 68.36 -14.44 -9.27
CA GLU A 606 67.72 -15.60 -9.92
C GLU A 606 66.34 -15.35 -10.58
N ALA A 607 66.03 -14.12 -10.97
CA ALA A 607 64.78 -13.81 -11.68
C ALA A 607 64.76 -14.48 -13.07
N ARG A 608 63.68 -15.21 -13.40
CA ARG A 608 63.44 -15.73 -14.77
C ARG A 608 63.58 -14.60 -15.79
N LYS A 609 64.43 -14.80 -16.81
CA LYS A 609 64.81 -13.78 -17.82
C LYS A 609 63.61 -13.02 -18.40
N ASP A 610 62.55 -13.73 -18.78
CA ASP A 610 61.34 -13.16 -19.38
C ASP A 610 60.57 -12.26 -18.40
N SER A 611 60.59 -12.60 -17.11
CA SER A 611 59.94 -11.81 -16.06
C SER A 611 60.71 -10.52 -15.79
N SER A 612 62.06 -10.57 -15.75
CA SER A 612 62.90 -9.37 -15.64
C SER A 612 62.76 -8.46 -16.86
N ALA A 613 62.63 -9.02 -18.07
CA ALA A 613 62.39 -8.25 -19.30
C ALA A 613 61.02 -7.56 -19.31
N LYS A 614 59.93 -8.25 -18.90
CA LYS A 614 58.61 -7.64 -18.70
C LYS A 614 58.68 -6.53 -17.64
N ALA A 615 59.30 -6.80 -16.50
CA ALA A 615 59.46 -5.83 -15.41
C ALA A 615 60.18 -4.56 -15.86
N ARG A 616 61.24 -4.68 -16.68
CA ARG A 616 61.99 -3.55 -17.24
C ARG A 616 61.13 -2.66 -18.15
N ASN A 617 60.26 -3.26 -18.95
CA ASN A 617 59.34 -2.52 -19.83
C ASN A 617 58.28 -1.78 -19.01
N PHE A 618 57.72 -2.39 -17.96
CA PHE A 618 56.80 -1.70 -17.05
C PHE A 618 57.49 -0.58 -16.28
N LEU A 619 58.70 -0.82 -15.76
CA LEU A 619 59.50 0.18 -15.05
C LEU A 619 59.82 1.40 -15.94
N LYS A 620 60.16 1.18 -17.22
CA LYS A 620 60.36 2.26 -18.19
C LYS A 620 59.10 3.08 -18.41
N ALA A 621 57.94 2.44 -18.51
CA ALA A 621 56.66 3.14 -18.74
C ALA A 621 56.13 3.84 -17.48
N LEU A 622 56.33 3.27 -16.29
CA LEU A 622 55.99 3.89 -15.00
C LEU A 622 56.95 5.01 -14.56
N LYS A 623 58.03 5.23 -15.32
CA LYS A 623 58.95 6.38 -15.19
C LYS A 623 58.87 7.36 -16.37
N ASP A 624 58.05 7.08 -17.38
CA ASP A 624 57.84 7.98 -18.51
C ASP A 624 56.88 9.12 -18.11
N LYS A 625 57.35 10.37 -18.24
CA LYS A 625 56.58 11.56 -17.84
C LYS A 625 55.27 11.68 -18.62
N HIS A 626 55.21 11.24 -19.88
CA HIS A 626 53.96 11.26 -20.67
C HIS A 626 52.96 10.21 -20.19
N SER A 627 53.41 8.98 -19.95
CA SER A 627 52.57 7.90 -19.42
C SER A 627 52.02 8.25 -18.03
N LEU A 628 52.84 8.81 -17.13
CA LEU A 628 52.38 9.28 -15.82
C LEU A 628 51.36 10.42 -15.93
N PHE A 629 51.65 11.45 -16.72
CA PHE A 629 50.68 12.52 -16.97
C PHE A 629 49.34 11.97 -17.48
N TRP A 630 49.35 11.03 -18.43
CA TRP A 630 48.11 10.45 -18.97
C TRP A 630 47.36 9.56 -17.98
N LEU A 631 48.04 8.86 -17.08
CA LEU A 631 47.38 8.15 -15.96
C LEU A 631 46.71 9.14 -15.00
N HIS A 632 47.40 10.22 -14.59
CA HIS A 632 46.83 11.24 -13.71
C HIS A 632 45.69 12.03 -14.37
N PHE A 633 45.84 12.42 -15.64
CA PHE A 633 44.82 13.13 -16.41
C PHE A 633 43.58 12.28 -16.66
N MET A 634 43.76 11.02 -17.04
CA MET A 634 42.61 10.13 -17.23
C MET A 634 41.93 9.78 -15.91
N LEU A 635 42.64 9.79 -14.78
CA LEU A 635 42.02 9.70 -13.45
C LEU A 635 41.12 10.90 -13.16
N ASP A 636 41.54 12.13 -13.48
CA ASP A 636 40.70 13.33 -13.37
C ASP A 636 39.44 13.24 -14.25
N VAL A 637 39.56 12.70 -15.47
CA VAL A 637 38.43 12.53 -16.41
C VAL A 637 37.46 11.44 -15.95
N VAL A 638 37.95 10.24 -15.60
CA VAL A 638 37.06 9.14 -15.20
C VAL A 638 36.45 9.37 -13.81
N GLN A 639 37.09 10.13 -12.91
CA GLN A 639 36.43 10.56 -11.66
C GLN A 639 35.18 11.40 -11.93
N SER A 640 35.22 12.29 -12.93
CA SER A 640 34.05 13.08 -13.35
C SER A 640 32.97 12.18 -13.97
N LEU A 641 33.32 11.35 -14.94
CA LEU A 641 32.39 10.40 -15.59
C LEU A 641 31.76 9.43 -14.59
N SER A 642 32.55 8.94 -13.62
CA SER A 642 32.06 8.06 -12.56
C SER A 642 31.06 8.74 -11.62
N THR A 643 31.10 10.07 -11.45
CA THR A 643 30.09 10.77 -10.65
C THR A 643 28.75 10.76 -11.36
N VAL A 644 28.71 11.10 -12.65
CA VAL A 644 27.49 10.97 -13.45
C VAL A 644 26.99 9.53 -13.46
N SER A 645 27.89 8.56 -13.64
CA SER A 645 27.55 7.13 -13.58
C SER A 645 26.97 6.72 -12.22
N ARG A 646 27.48 7.24 -11.10
CA ARG A 646 26.94 6.99 -9.74
C ARG A 646 25.55 7.60 -9.56
N THR A 647 25.32 8.84 -10.03
CA THR A 647 24.00 9.48 -9.97
C THR A 647 22.96 8.69 -10.76
N VAL A 648 23.29 8.29 -11.99
CA VAL A 648 22.46 7.47 -12.88
C VAL A 648 22.17 6.06 -12.32
N GLN A 649 22.99 5.59 -11.37
CA GLN A 649 22.78 4.33 -10.64
C GLN A 649 21.92 4.50 -9.37
N SER A 650 21.56 5.71 -8.93
CA SER A 650 20.67 5.90 -7.78
C SER A 650 19.23 5.46 -8.11
N LYS A 651 18.54 4.78 -7.19
CA LYS A 651 17.14 4.35 -7.41
C LYS A 651 16.23 5.56 -7.65
N ASP A 652 16.46 6.62 -6.89
CA ASP A 652 15.62 7.83 -6.85
C ASP A 652 16.00 8.88 -7.91
N SER A 653 16.99 8.58 -8.77
CA SER A 653 17.41 9.50 -9.83
C SER A 653 16.28 9.76 -10.82
N ASN A 654 16.07 11.03 -11.16
CA ASN A 654 15.22 11.48 -12.25
C ASN A 654 16.06 11.98 -13.46
N LEU A 655 15.41 12.29 -14.58
CA LEU A 655 16.08 12.75 -15.81
C LEU A 655 16.80 14.09 -15.66
N GLY A 656 16.28 14.99 -14.81
CA GLY A 656 16.86 16.29 -14.49
C GLY A 656 18.16 16.18 -13.70
N ASP A 657 18.26 15.25 -12.75
CA ASP A 657 19.51 15.01 -12.01
C ASP A 657 20.63 14.57 -12.98
N VAL A 658 20.28 13.70 -13.93
CA VAL A 658 21.20 13.19 -14.95
C VAL A 658 21.62 14.30 -15.91
N TYR A 659 20.69 15.16 -16.36
CA TYR A 659 21.03 16.35 -17.15
C TYR A 659 22.02 17.25 -16.42
N ASN A 660 21.72 17.60 -15.16
CA ASN A 660 22.54 18.46 -14.32
C ASN A 660 23.97 17.92 -14.15
N GLU A 661 24.14 16.60 -13.92
CA GLU A 661 25.46 16.00 -13.76
C GLU A 661 26.19 15.81 -15.11
N ILE A 662 25.47 15.62 -16.23
CA ILE A 662 26.07 15.63 -17.58
C ILE A 662 26.65 17.01 -17.90
N GLU A 663 25.91 18.10 -17.68
CA GLU A 663 26.40 19.45 -17.94
C GLU A 663 27.52 19.86 -16.98
N ALA A 664 27.43 19.47 -15.69
CA ALA A 664 28.55 19.63 -14.75
C ALA A 664 29.82 18.89 -15.24
N CYS A 665 29.66 17.66 -15.76
CA CYS A 665 30.76 16.87 -16.30
C CYS A 665 31.37 17.51 -17.57
N LYS A 666 30.54 18.06 -18.48
CA LYS A 666 31.02 18.83 -19.65
C LYS A 666 31.75 20.10 -19.21
N ALA A 667 31.25 20.83 -18.22
CA ALA A 667 31.89 22.04 -17.70
C ALA A 667 33.27 21.73 -17.05
N ILE A 668 33.37 20.62 -16.31
CA ILE A 668 34.64 20.11 -15.77
C ILE A 668 35.62 19.77 -16.91
N MET A 669 35.16 19.08 -17.96
CA MET A 669 35.99 18.76 -19.14
C MET A 669 36.44 20.01 -19.90
N GLY A 670 35.56 21.01 -20.09
CA GLY A 670 35.91 22.30 -20.69
C GLY A 670 36.97 23.04 -19.87
N LYS A 671 36.82 23.06 -18.53
CA LYS A 671 37.83 23.58 -17.61
C LYS A 671 39.16 22.83 -17.72
N TYR A 672 39.14 21.52 -17.94
CA TYR A 672 40.34 20.70 -18.14
C TYR A 672 41.04 20.92 -19.50
N MET A 673 40.44 21.65 -20.45
CA MET A 673 41.15 22.08 -21.67
C MET A 673 42.18 23.17 -21.36
N ASN A 674 41.84 24.07 -20.43
CA ASN A 674 42.60 25.29 -20.15
C ASN A 674 43.33 25.28 -18.78
N SER A 675 43.06 24.29 -17.93
CA SER A 675 43.69 24.13 -16.61
C SER A 675 43.86 22.67 -16.25
N ASP A 676 44.87 22.35 -15.45
CA ASP A 676 45.15 20.96 -15.05
C ASP A 676 44.19 20.49 -13.94
N GLY A 677 43.78 19.22 -14.01
CA GLY A 677 42.87 18.60 -13.03
C GLY A 677 43.53 18.31 -11.67
N PRO A 678 42.75 18.02 -10.60
CA PRO A 678 43.28 17.78 -9.27
C PRO A 678 44.39 16.73 -9.16
N ASN A 679 44.30 15.63 -9.90
CA ASN A 679 45.31 14.56 -9.88
C ASN A 679 46.52 14.91 -10.75
N VAL A 680 46.34 15.63 -11.87
CA VAL A 680 47.46 16.18 -12.66
C VAL A 680 48.24 17.22 -11.87
N ARG A 681 47.57 18.20 -11.23
CA ARG A 681 48.27 19.23 -10.42
C ARG A 681 49.08 18.63 -9.28
N LYS A 682 48.58 17.57 -8.62
CA LYS A 682 49.34 16.82 -7.61
C LYS A 682 50.60 16.18 -8.19
N TYR A 683 50.53 15.65 -9.42
CA TYR A 683 51.69 15.07 -10.11
C TYR A 683 52.71 16.15 -10.52
N MET A 684 52.26 17.24 -11.15
CA MET A 684 53.15 18.34 -11.58
C MET A 684 53.87 18.99 -10.38
N ASN A 685 53.15 19.28 -9.28
CA ASN A 685 53.72 19.84 -8.07
C ASN A 685 54.74 18.91 -7.36
N ALA A 686 54.77 17.62 -7.71
CA ALA A 686 55.72 16.63 -7.21
C ALA A 686 56.79 16.25 -8.25
N SER A 687 56.78 16.87 -9.44
CA SER A 687 57.58 16.46 -10.60
C SER A 687 58.11 17.68 -11.34
N ASP A 688 59.28 18.19 -10.94
CA ASP A 688 59.96 19.32 -11.60
C ASP A 688 60.09 19.08 -13.13
N SER A 689 59.23 19.72 -13.93
CA SER A 689 59.14 19.43 -15.37
C SER A 689 58.37 20.44 -16.23
N ASP A 690 59.08 21.07 -17.18
CA ASP A 690 58.54 21.94 -18.23
C ASP A 690 57.83 21.16 -19.38
N GLY A 691 56.99 20.18 -19.05
CA GLY A 691 56.42 19.22 -20.01
C GLY A 691 55.25 19.71 -20.87
N GLU A 692 54.82 20.96 -20.70
CA GLU A 692 53.48 21.47 -21.04
C GLU A 692 53.04 21.28 -22.51
N LYS A 693 53.73 21.94 -23.45
CA LYS A 693 53.16 22.33 -24.76
C LYS A 693 52.66 21.17 -25.64
N ILE A 694 53.28 19.99 -25.57
CA ILE A 694 52.90 18.83 -26.41
C ILE A 694 51.68 18.08 -25.84
N MET A 695 51.46 18.13 -24.52
CA MET A 695 50.36 17.39 -23.89
C MET A 695 49.02 18.13 -23.99
N HIS A 696 49.02 19.47 -23.99
CA HIS A 696 47.79 20.26 -24.13
C HIS A 696 47.02 19.99 -25.43
N SER A 697 47.68 19.85 -26.58
CA SER A 697 47.00 19.62 -27.86
C SER A 697 46.27 18.27 -27.88
N THR A 698 46.96 17.19 -27.52
CA THR A 698 46.38 15.83 -27.49
C THR A 698 45.28 15.71 -26.42
N ARG A 699 45.47 16.35 -25.26
CA ARG A 699 44.45 16.48 -24.21
C ARG A 699 43.19 17.15 -24.74
N ASN A 700 43.35 18.31 -25.38
CA ASN A 700 42.21 19.13 -25.78
C ASN A 700 41.45 18.49 -26.96
N THR A 701 42.13 17.78 -27.87
CA THR A 701 41.46 16.93 -28.86
C THR A 701 40.62 15.84 -28.21
N PHE A 702 41.17 15.10 -27.24
CA PHE A 702 40.42 14.06 -26.53
C PHE A 702 39.22 14.61 -25.74
N LEU A 703 39.38 15.72 -25.02
CA LEU A 703 38.28 16.37 -24.28
C LEU A 703 37.19 16.88 -25.22
N ASN A 704 37.54 17.47 -26.37
CA ASN A 704 36.56 17.89 -27.37
C ASN A 704 35.80 16.70 -27.95
N SER A 705 36.50 15.63 -28.36
CA SER A 705 35.83 14.41 -28.83
C SER A 705 34.94 13.77 -27.77
N LEU A 706 35.30 13.84 -26.48
CA LEU A 706 34.49 13.31 -25.39
C LEU A 706 33.24 14.17 -25.12
N ILE A 707 33.37 15.50 -25.05
CA ILE A 707 32.20 16.40 -24.92
C ILE A 707 31.28 16.25 -26.12
N GLN A 708 31.82 16.19 -27.34
CA GLN A 708 31.03 15.98 -28.56
C GLN A 708 30.31 14.62 -28.54
N ALA A 709 31.01 13.53 -28.20
CA ALA A 709 30.43 12.19 -28.12
C ALA A 709 29.36 12.07 -27.02
N ILE A 710 29.47 12.83 -25.92
CA ILE A 710 28.40 12.96 -24.92
C ILE A 710 27.23 13.75 -25.53
N SER A 711 27.44 14.97 -26.03
CA SER A 711 26.38 15.82 -26.56
C SER A 711 25.57 15.15 -27.67
N THR A 712 26.22 14.63 -28.72
CA THR A 712 25.53 13.92 -29.82
C THR A 712 24.81 12.65 -29.35
N ARG A 713 25.22 12.03 -28.24
CA ARG A 713 24.50 10.87 -27.66
C ARG A 713 23.28 11.27 -26.82
N PHE A 714 23.13 12.52 -26.41
CA PHE A 714 21.96 13.01 -25.65
C PHE A 714 21.06 14.00 -26.42
N GLU A 715 21.52 14.52 -27.56
CA GLU A 715 20.87 15.48 -28.45
C GLU A 715 19.36 15.24 -28.66
N GLY A 716 18.96 14.01 -29.01
CA GLY A 716 17.55 13.67 -29.30
C GLY A 716 16.58 13.67 -28.11
N ASP A 717 17.08 13.59 -26.87
CA ASP A 717 16.26 13.63 -25.64
C ASP A 717 16.53 14.90 -24.82
N LEU A 718 17.37 15.81 -25.32
CA LEU A 718 17.94 16.94 -24.56
C LEU A 718 16.86 17.84 -23.96
N HIS A 719 15.77 18.04 -24.69
CA HIS A 719 14.60 18.82 -24.29
C HIS A 719 13.92 18.21 -23.06
N LEU A 720 13.51 16.94 -23.11
CA LEU A 720 12.91 16.22 -21.97
C LEU A 720 13.85 16.20 -20.76
N PHE A 721 15.14 15.91 -20.96
CA PHE A 721 16.13 15.88 -19.88
C PHE A 721 16.33 17.26 -19.22
N LYS A 722 16.37 18.34 -20.02
CA LYS A 722 16.46 19.72 -19.53
C LYS A 722 15.18 20.16 -18.83
N GLY A 723 14.01 19.87 -19.41
CA GLY A 723 12.71 20.18 -18.81
C GLY A 723 12.60 19.58 -17.41
N CYS A 724 12.95 18.30 -17.27
CA CYS A 724 12.94 17.58 -15.99
C CYS A 724 13.88 18.16 -14.91
N THR A 725 14.70 19.18 -15.18
CA THR A 725 15.50 19.85 -14.14
C THR A 725 14.64 20.51 -13.05
N VAL A 726 13.36 20.80 -13.32
CA VAL A 726 12.39 21.21 -12.29
C VAL A 726 12.24 20.17 -11.18
N LEU A 727 12.51 18.89 -11.43
CA LEU A 727 12.43 17.84 -10.42
C LEU A 727 13.58 17.91 -9.39
N SER A 728 14.71 18.54 -9.74
CA SER A 728 15.92 18.56 -8.91
C SER A 728 15.92 19.70 -7.89
N PHE A 729 15.14 19.60 -6.80
CA PHE A 729 15.10 20.60 -5.71
C PHE A 729 16.48 21.16 -5.27
N PRO A 730 17.57 20.36 -5.16
CA PRO A 730 18.91 20.88 -4.83
C PRO A 730 19.51 21.90 -5.82
N LYS A 731 18.89 22.08 -6.99
CA LYS A 731 19.32 23.00 -8.06
C LYS A 731 18.37 24.21 -8.20
N TRP A 732 17.27 24.27 -7.44
CA TRP A 732 16.34 25.40 -7.45
C TRP A 732 17.00 26.69 -6.89
N PRO A 733 16.56 27.89 -7.33
CA PRO A 733 17.00 29.19 -6.78
C PRO A 733 16.93 29.28 -5.25
N ARG A 734 17.72 30.19 -4.66
CA ARG A 734 17.69 30.42 -3.19
C ARG A 734 16.65 31.44 -2.76
N SER A 735 16.24 32.30 -3.66
CA SER A 735 15.06 33.18 -3.57
C SER A 735 14.40 33.22 -4.94
N LEU A 736 13.07 33.28 -4.99
CA LEU A 736 12.32 33.44 -6.23
C LEU A 736 12.66 34.76 -6.94
N GLU A 737 13.14 35.77 -6.20
CA GLU A 737 13.64 37.04 -6.75
C GLU A 737 14.86 36.87 -7.69
N GLN A 738 15.57 35.74 -7.62
CA GLN A 738 16.73 35.46 -8.47
C GLN A 738 16.34 35.01 -9.88
N ASP A 739 15.18 34.38 -10.01
CA ASP A 739 14.62 33.84 -11.25
C ASP A 739 13.10 33.61 -11.04
N ILE A 740 12.31 34.65 -11.27
CA ILE A 740 10.86 34.62 -11.01
C ILE A 740 10.17 33.64 -11.97
N GLU A 741 10.66 33.55 -13.21
CA GLU A 741 10.16 32.69 -14.28
C GLU A 741 10.73 31.25 -14.21
N PHE A 742 11.42 30.91 -13.10
CA PHE A 742 12.07 29.60 -12.91
C PHE A 742 11.09 28.46 -13.18
N GLY A 743 11.50 27.60 -14.12
CA GLY A 743 10.78 26.39 -14.51
C GLY A 743 9.61 26.59 -15.48
N ASP A 744 9.14 27.82 -15.74
CA ASP A 744 7.85 28.03 -16.41
C ASP A 744 7.89 27.53 -17.87
N SER A 745 8.91 27.95 -18.63
CA SER A 745 9.17 27.43 -19.98
C SER A 745 9.45 25.93 -20.03
N HIS A 746 9.96 25.34 -18.94
CA HIS A 746 10.14 23.89 -18.83
C HIS A 746 8.82 23.17 -18.57
N ILE A 747 7.92 23.73 -17.77
CA ILE A 747 6.60 23.15 -17.51
C ILE A 747 5.75 23.18 -18.79
N VAL A 748 5.73 24.28 -19.55
CA VAL A 748 5.08 24.35 -20.87
C VAL A 748 5.56 23.21 -21.79
N GLU A 749 6.89 23.05 -21.90
CA GLU A 749 7.51 22.01 -22.72
C GLU A 749 7.17 20.59 -22.23
N LEU A 750 7.14 20.37 -20.91
CA LEU A 750 6.80 19.07 -20.31
C LEU A 750 5.29 18.74 -20.39
N VAL A 751 4.40 19.74 -20.32
CA VAL A 751 2.95 19.57 -20.53
C VAL A 751 2.71 19.12 -21.96
N GLU A 752 3.22 19.82 -22.97
CA GLU A 752 3.03 19.42 -24.38
C GLU A 752 3.61 18.03 -24.69
N VAL A 753 4.74 17.67 -24.07
CA VAL A 753 5.36 16.34 -24.18
C VAL A 753 4.56 15.22 -23.50
N SER A 754 3.79 15.52 -22.45
CA SER A 754 3.05 14.53 -21.65
C SER A 754 1.54 14.54 -21.90
N ARG A 755 0.98 15.59 -22.51
CA ARG A 755 -0.45 15.84 -22.72
C ARG A 755 -1.24 14.59 -23.16
N PRO A 756 -0.85 13.82 -24.20
CA PRO A 756 -1.65 12.68 -24.64
C PRO A 756 -1.58 11.46 -23.69
N ALA A 757 -0.64 11.44 -22.74
CA ALA A 757 -0.60 10.45 -21.67
C ALA A 757 -1.40 10.89 -20.43
N LEU A 758 -1.48 12.20 -20.16
CA LEU A 758 -2.34 12.79 -19.12
C LEU A 758 -3.82 12.69 -19.50
N GLU A 759 -4.18 13.07 -20.72
CA GLU A 759 -5.55 13.03 -21.26
C GLU A 759 -6.11 11.60 -21.36
N LEU A 760 -5.24 10.60 -21.62
CA LEU A 760 -5.60 9.18 -21.62
C LEU A 760 -5.45 8.52 -20.24
N SER A 761 -5.15 9.27 -19.18
CA SER A 761 -4.99 8.72 -17.82
C SER A 761 -6.33 8.32 -17.20
N SER A 762 -6.30 7.45 -16.19
CA SER A 762 -7.50 6.98 -15.47
C SER A 762 -8.03 8.00 -14.45
N VAL A 763 -7.40 9.17 -14.35
CA VAL A 763 -7.74 10.28 -13.45
C VAL A 763 -8.11 11.48 -14.32
N THR A 764 -9.12 12.25 -13.95
CA THR A 764 -9.45 13.49 -14.67
C THR A 764 -8.37 14.53 -14.38
N VAL A 765 -7.50 14.77 -15.35
CA VAL A 765 -6.47 15.82 -15.35
C VAL A 765 -6.93 16.94 -16.29
N ASP A 766 -6.75 18.19 -15.87
CA ASP A 766 -6.79 19.37 -16.71
C ASP A 766 -5.34 19.81 -17.01
N PRO A 767 -4.79 19.53 -18.21
CA PRO A 767 -3.41 19.90 -18.53
C PRO A 767 -3.20 21.42 -18.62
N ASP A 768 -4.24 22.18 -18.97
CA ASP A 768 -4.15 23.62 -19.19
C ASP A 768 -4.18 24.40 -17.86
N ALA A 769 -4.64 23.76 -16.77
CA ALA A 769 -4.49 24.28 -15.41
C ALA A 769 -3.03 24.26 -14.89
N ILE A 770 -2.18 23.34 -15.39
CA ILE A 770 -0.88 22.99 -14.79
C ILE A 770 0.08 24.18 -14.68
N GLU A 771 0.16 25.05 -15.70
CA GLU A 771 1.02 26.24 -15.67
C GLU A 771 0.63 27.21 -14.54
N SER A 772 -0.68 27.35 -14.30
CA SER A 772 -1.21 28.19 -13.22
C SER A 772 -1.02 27.56 -11.84
N GLU A 773 -1.12 26.23 -11.73
CA GLU A 773 -0.83 25.48 -10.52
C GLU A 773 0.66 25.55 -10.17
N TRP A 774 1.56 25.33 -11.13
CA TRP A 774 3.00 25.48 -10.96
C TRP A 774 3.38 26.87 -10.45
N THR A 775 2.84 27.92 -11.06
CA THR A 775 3.11 29.31 -10.67
C THR A 775 2.69 29.60 -9.23
N ARG A 776 1.55 29.06 -8.80
CA ARG A 776 1.06 29.18 -7.42
C ARG A 776 1.90 28.34 -6.46
N PHE A 777 2.13 27.08 -6.77
CA PHE A 777 2.93 26.13 -5.99
C PHE A 777 4.32 26.66 -5.68
N LYS A 778 5.08 27.14 -6.68
CA LYS A 778 6.42 27.70 -6.43
C LYS A 778 6.34 28.93 -5.53
N THR A 779 5.38 29.83 -5.76
CA THR A 779 5.20 31.05 -4.96
C THR A 779 4.84 30.75 -3.51
N GLU A 780 3.89 29.84 -3.27
CA GLU A 780 3.50 29.41 -1.93
C GLU A 780 4.64 28.69 -1.20
N LEU A 781 5.40 27.84 -1.91
CA LEU A 781 6.54 27.13 -1.37
C LEU A 781 7.66 28.08 -0.91
N TYR A 782 8.05 29.06 -1.73
CA TYR A 782 9.06 30.06 -1.34
C TYR A 782 8.58 30.95 -0.17
N ASN A 783 7.28 31.23 -0.08
CA ASN A 783 6.71 32.03 1.02
C ASN A 783 6.56 31.25 2.34
N THR A 784 6.33 29.93 2.27
CA THR A 784 5.95 29.09 3.43
C THR A 784 7.10 28.23 3.96
N SER A 785 8.10 27.91 3.13
CA SER A 785 9.18 27.00 3.50
C SER A 785 10.19 27.63 4.46
N SER A 786 9.98 27.41 5.76
CA SER A 786 10.99 27.64 6.81
C SER A 786 12.22 26.72 6.72
N LYS A 787 12.15 25.67 5.89
CA LYS A 787 13.27 24.77 5.55
C LYS A 787 13.95 25.22 4.25
N SER A 788 15.21 24.85 4.05
CA SER A 788 15.88 25.04 2.76
C SER A 788 15.22 24.16 1.70
N ILE A 789 14.64 24.78 0.66
CA ILE A 789 13.98 24.10 -0.47
C ILE A 789 14.92 23.08 -1.13
N GLN A 790 16.23 23.37 -1.16
CA GLN A 790 17.28 22.49 -1.68
C GLN A 790 17.43 21.16 -0.91
N THR A 791 16.72 20.97 0.20
CA THR A 791 16.67 19.73 0.99
C THR A 791 15.31 19.01 0.95
N MET A 792 14.34 19.52 0.18
CA MET A 792 13.00 18.96 0.10
C MET A 792 12.91 17.77 -0.87
N THR A 793 11.96 16.86 -0.63
CA THR A 793 11.59 15.76 -1.53
C THR A 793 10.21 15.99 -2.13
N TRP A 794 9.94 15.39 -3.30
CA TRP A 794 8.61 15.49 -3.90
C TRP A 794 7.51 14.79 -3.09
N THR A 795 7.85 13.76 -2.31
CA THR A 795 6.92 13.15 -1.34
C THR A 795 6.47 14.16 -0.27
N ALA A 796 7.41 14.90 0.34
CA ALA A 796 7.09 15.92 1.33
C ALA A 796 6.34 17.13 0.72
N ALA A 797 6.57 17.43 -0.56
CA ALA A 797 5.78 18.40 -1.29
C ALA A 797 4.35 17.90 -1.57
N ALA A 798 4.18 16.64 -1.96
CA ALA A 798 2.88 16.03 -2.22
C ALA A 798 2.03 15.97 -0.94
N ASP A 799 2.61 15.55 0.18
CA ASP A 799 1.92 15.48 1.48
C ASP A 799 1.41 16.84 1.98
N ALA A 800 2.01 17.95 1.53
CA ALA A 800 1.60 19.31 1.88
C ALA A 800 0.68 19.98 0.83
N TYR A 801 0.83 19.69 -0.45
CA TYR A 801 0.25 20.49 -1.54
C TYR A 801 -0.52 19.70 -2.62
N MET A 802 -0.52 18.36 -2.63
CA MET A 802 -1.15 17.54 -3.68
C MET A 802 -2.67 17.72 -3.76
N SER A 803 -3.34 18.03 -2.64
CA SER A 803 -4.77 18.37 -2.62
C SER A 803 -5.10 19.74 -3.21
N THR A 804 -4.10 20.62 -3.33
CA THR A 804 -4.24 22.02 -3.78
C THR A 804 -3.85 22.17 -5.25
N TYR A 805 -2.90 21.36 -5.73
CA TYR A 805 -2.34 21.40 -7.09
C TYR A 805 -2.34 20.01 -7.76
N PRO A 806 -3.50 19.34 -7.88
CA PRO A 806 -3.57 17.93 -8.26
C PRO A 806 -3.09 17.65 -9.70
N ASN A 807 -3.27 18.60 -10.64
CA ASN A 807 -2.87 18.43 -12.03
C ASN A 807 -1.36 18.50 -12.17
N LEU A 808 -0.73 19.46 -11.47
CA LEU A 808 0.73 19.56 -11.35
C LEU A 808 1.33 18.29 -10.75
N PHE A 809 0.82 17.82 -9.61
CA PHE A 809 1.38 16.63 -8.96
C PHE A 809 1.21 15.36 -9.82
N MET A 810 0.18 15.26 -10.67
CA MET A 810 0.08 14.17 -11.64
C MET A 810 1.12 14.27 -12.77
N LEU A 811 1.47 15.48 -13.25
CA LEU A 811 2.62 15.67 -14.13
C LEU A 811 3.93 15.24 -13.45
N ILE A 812 4.13 15.58 -12.17
CA ILE A 812 5.33 15.15 -11.44
C ILE A 812 5.40 13.62 -11.32
N ASP A 813 4.31 12.93 -10.99
CA ASP A 813 4.26 11.47 -10.94
C ASP A 813 4.50 10.82 -12.33
N TYR A 814 4.01 11.42 -13.42
CA TYR A 814 4.34 11.02 -14.79
C TYR A 814 5.86 11.10 -15.06
N LEU A 815 6.48 12.23 -14.72
CA LEU A 815 7.90 12.46 -14.99
C LEU A 815 8.84 11.63 -14.10
N LEU A 816 8.47 11.40 -12.84
CA LEU A 816 9.21 10.53 -11.91
C LEU A 816 9.14 9.05 -12.32
N THR A 817 8.04 8.64 -12.98
CA THR A 817 7.86 7.31 -13.57
C THR A 817 8.82 7.04 -14.74
N LEU A 818 9.37 8.07 -15.40
CA LEU A 818 10.34 7.91 -16.49
C LEU A 818 11.70 7.41 -15.96
N PRO A 819 12.21 6.25 -16.43
CA PRO A 819 13.47 5.70 -15.95
C PRO A 819 14.68 6.43 -16.55
N SER A 820 15.64 6.83 -15.71
CA SER A 820 16.89 7.46 -16.17
C SER A 820 17.94 6.47 -16.70
N SER A 821 17.80 5.18 -16.40
CA SER A 821 18.72 4.11 -16.80
C SER A 821 18.09 2.72 -16.79
N SER A 822 18.83 1.73 -17.30
CA SER A 822 18.56 0.29 -17.16
C SER A 822 19.38 -0.38 -16.04
N VAL A 823 20.00 0.41 -15.14
CA VAL A 823 20.96 -0.11 -14.12
C VAL A 823 20.36 -1.19 -13.23
N ASP A 824 19.08 -1.13 -12.91
CA ASP A 824 18.43 -2.15 -12.08
C ASP A 824 18.40 -3.53 -12.77
N ALA A 825 18.33 -3.59 -14.10
CA ALA A 825 18.51 -4.84 -14.83
C ALA A 825 19.96 -5.39 -14.69
N GLU A 826 20.98 -4.52 -14.72
CA GLU A 826 22.36 -4.92 -14.40
C GLU A 826 22.52 -5.42 -12.94
N ARG A 827 21.75 -4.87 -11.98
CA ARG A 827 21.68 -5.39 -10.60
C ARG A 827 21.04 -6.79 -10.58
N GLY A 828 19.95 -6.98 -11.34
CA GLY A 828 19.32 -8.28 -11.59
C GLY A 828 20.33 -9.31 -12.10
N PHE A 829 21.08 -8.98 -13.16
CA PHE A 829 22.12 -9.86 -13.71
C PHE A 829 23.29 -10.10 -12.75
N SER A 830 23.60 -9.14 -11.87
CA SER A 830 24.62 -9.33 -10.83
C SER A 830 24.15 -10.37 -9.80
N SER A 831 22.91 -10.31 -9.34
CA SER A 831 22.33 -11.33 -8.45
C SER A 831 22.19 -12.68 -9.15
N MET A 832 21.73 -12.68 -10.42
CA MET A 832 21.58 -13.89 -11.24
C MET A 832 22.89 -14.68 -11.35
N LYS A 833 24.03 -14.00 -11.53
CA LYS A 833 25.35 -14.63 -11.68
C LYS A 833 25.92 -15.19 -10.36
N VAL A 834 25.45 -14.70 -9.20
CA VAL A 834 25.77 -15.28 -7.88
C VAL A 834 24.91 -16.53 -7.63
N ILE A 835 23.59 -16.40 -7.86
CA ILE A 835 22.60 -17.47 -7.63
C ILE A 835 22.81 -18.66 -8.59
N LYS A 836 22.97 -18.38 -9.88
CA LYS A 836 23.15 -19.35 -10.95
C LYS A 836 24.61 -19.38 -11.39
N ASN A 837 25.45 -19.88 -10.50
CA ASN A 837 26.83 -20.30 -10.79
C ASN A 837 26.86 -21.71 -11.40
N ASP A 838 28.04 -22.20 -11.78
CA ASP A 838 28.24 -23.47 -12.50
C ASP A 838 27.56 -24.68 -11.81
N TRP A 839 27.69 -24.77 -10.49
CA TRP A 839 27.09 -25.82 -9.65
C TRP A 839 25.55 -25.72 -9.55
N ARG A 840 24.98 -24.55 -9.87
CA ARG A 840 23.53 -24.25 -9.87
C ARG A 840 22.98 -23.97 -11.27
N SER A 841 23.76 -24.25 -12.32
CA SER A 841 23.43 -24.01 -13.74
C SER A 841 22.11 -24.63 -14.22
N ARG A 842 21.62 -25.67 -13.55
CA ARG A 842 20.33 -26.34 -13.83
C ARG A 842 19.09 -25.63 -13.26
N LEU A 843 19.21 -24.48 -12.60
CA LEU A 843 18.05 -23.68 -12.16
C LEU A 843 17.17 -23.23 -13.33
N GLY A 844 15.89 -23.60 -13.27
CA GLY A 844 14.84 -23.13 -14.19
C GLY A 844 14.39 -21.69 -13.90
N CYS A 845 13.72 -21.06 -14.88
CA CYS A 845 13.41 -19.62 -14.87
C CYS A 845 12.65 -19.17 -13.63
N GLN A 846 11.58 -19.88 -13.22
CA GLN A 846 10.77 -19.48 -12.06
C GLN A 846 11.60 -19.50 -10.78
N ASN A 847 12.22 -20.62 -10.43
CA ASN A 847 13.10 -20.73 -9.26
C ASN A 847 14.21 -19.67 -9.24
N LEU A 848 14.73 -19.30 -10.42
CA LEU A 848 15.74 -18.25 -10.55
C LEU A 848 15.15 -16.86 -10.30
N SER A 849 13.95 -16.60 -10.82
CA SER A 849 13.17 -15.37 -10.58
C SER A 849 12.85 -15.21 -9.09
N ASP A 850 12.32 -16.27 -8.46
CA ASP A 850 12.01 -16.30 -7.03
C ASP A 850 13.26 -16.00 -6.18
N LEU A 851 14.39 -16.64 -6.48
CA LEU A 851 15.66 -16.41 -5.78
C LEU A 851 16.20 -14.99 -5.99
N ILE A 852 16.11 -14.43 -7.20
CA ILE A 852 16.53 -13.04 -7.48
C ILE A 852 15.63 -12.06 -6.73
N LEU A 853 14.31 -12.27 -6.73
CA LEU A 853 13.36 -11.43 -6.01
C LEU A 853 13.64 -11.47 -4.49
N VAL A 854 13.81 -12.66 -3.91
CA VAL A 854 14.12 -12.76 -2.47
C VAL A 854 15.47 -12.11 -2.15
N SER A 855 16.50 -12.34 -2.98
CA SER A 855 17.82 -11.70 -2.85
C SER A 855 17.74 -10.16 -2.86
N LEU A 856 17.01 -9.57 -3.82
CA LEU A 856 16.98 -8.12 -4.03
C LEU A 856 15.94 -7.38 -3.18
N GLU A 857 14.72 -7.92 -3.05
CA GLU A 857 13.54 -7.13 -2.67
C GLU A 857 12.95 -7.47 -1.29
N THR A 858 13.40 -8.52 -0.61
CA THR A 858 12.95 -8.81 0.78
C THR A 858 13.84 -8.15 1.85
N PRO A 859 13.38 -8.01 3.10
CA PRO A 859 14.21 -7.60 4.24
C PRO A 859 15.45 -8.47 4.49
N SER A 860 16.35 -7.98 5.33
CA SER A 860 17.45 -8.76 5.91
C SER A 860 16.94 -9.84 6.88
N VAL A 861 17.74 -10.90 7.11
CA VAL A 861 17.31 -12.14 7.79
C VAL A 861 16.92 -11.92 9.26
N ASP A 862 17.49 -10.91 9.91
CA ASP A 862 17.10 -10.43 11.24
C ASP A 862 15.65 -9.89 11.23
N LYS A 863 15.34 -9.02 10.27
CA LYS A 863 14.07 -8.27 10.15
C LYS A 863 12.99 -8.96 9.31
N TYR A 864 13.25 -10.18 8.84
CA TYR A 864 12.30 -10.90 8.01
C TYR A 864 11.17 -11.52 8.83
N ASP A 865 9.93 -11.08 8.60
CA ASP A 865 8.72 -11.76 9.07
C ASP A 865 8.25 -12.79 8.01
N PRO A 866 8.24 -14.10 8.34
CA PRO A 866 7.75 -15.13 7.44
C PRO A 866 6.22 -15.17 7.31
N THR A 867 5.46 -14.40 8.10
CA THR A 867 3.99 -14.53 8.20
C THR A 867 3.27 -14.41 6.86
N ALA A 868 3.61 -13.46 5.99
CA ALA A 868 2.98 -13.38 4.66
C ALA A 868 3.25 -14.65 3.81
N ALA A 869 4.48 -15.17 3.87
CA ALA A 869 4.95 -16.30 3.06
C ALA A 869 4.42 -17.67 3.53
N ILE A 870 4.37 -17.90 4.85
CA ILE A 870 3.80 -19.12 5.47
C ILE A 870 2.37 -19.37 4.98
N ASN A 871 1.67 -18.31 4.61
CA ASN A 871 0.24 -18.35 4.40
C ASN A 871 -0.18 -18.28 2.93
N ALA A 872 0.57 -17.59 2.06
CA ALA A 872 0.54 -17.86 0.62
C ALA A 872 0.81 -19.36 0.34
N TRP A 873 1.69 -19.97 1.13
CA TRP A 873 1.93 -21.41 1.16
C TRP A 873 0.73 -22.24 1.64
N ASN A 874 -0.05 -21.73 2.60
CA ASN A 874 -1.25 -22.42 3.10
C ASN A 874 -2.41 -22.36 2.11
N THR A 875 -2.61 -21.24 1.41
CA THR A 875 -3.79 -21.02 0.54
C THR A 875 -3.63 -21.53 -0.89
N GLY A 876 -2.43 -21.52 -1.47
CA GLY A 876 -2.19 -21.80 -2.90
C GLY A 876 -2.46 -23.22 -3.46
N GLY A 877 -3.24 -24.08 -2.77
CA GLY A 877 -3.69 -25.40 -3.27
C GLY A 877 -2.57 -26.38 -3.70
N VAL A 878 -2.87 -27.54 -4.31
CA VAL A 878 -3.69 -28.65 -3.77
C VAL A 878 -2.75 -29.86 -3.63
N ARG A 879 -2.69 -30.53 -2.45
CA ARG A 879 -2.21 -31.93 -2.23
C ARG A 879 -2.23 -32.32 -0.74
N THR A 880 -2.45 -33.61 -0.47
CA THR A 880 -2.79 -34.27 0.81
C THR A 880 -1.70 -34.33 1.91
N ARG A 881 -0.67 -33.47 1.90
CA ARG A 881 0.38 -33.47 2.96
C ARG A 881 0.80 -32.08 3.43
N ARG A 882 -0.16 -31.27 3.90
CA ARG A 882 0.06 -30.09 4.75
C ARG A 882 -0.43 -30.40 6.19
N PRO A 883 0.15 -29.83 7.28
CA PRO A 883 -0.16 -30.26 8.65
C PRO A 883 -1.58 -29.91 9.15
N PHE A 884 -2.36 -29.23 8.29
CA PHE A 884 -3.68 -28.68 8.58
C PHE A 884 -4.71 -29.07 7.50
N TYR A 885 -4.32 -29.91 6.53
CA TYR A 885 -5.22 -30.45 5.50
C TYR A 885 -5.78 -31.78 5.99
N LYS A 886 -7.10 -31.98 5.85
CA LYS A 886 -7.80 -33.09 6.50
C LYS A 886 -7.73 -34.40 5.70
N ASP A 887 -7.07 -35.40 6.26
CA ASP A 887 -7.28 -36.82 5.89
C ASP A 887 -7.93 -37.66 7.02
N ASP A 888 -7.68 -37.33 8.29
CA ASP A 888 -8.18 -38.13 9.43
C ASP A 888 -9.52 -37.65 10.02
N LEU A 889 -10.63 -38.23 9.53
CA LEU A 889 -11.91 -38.34 10.26
C LEU A 889 -12.54 -39.74 10.11
N LYS A 890 -11.72 -40.80 10.21
CA LYS A 890 -12.18 -42.20 10.30
C LYS A 890 -11.47 -43.04 11.38
N LYS A 891 -11.50 -42.56 12.64
CA LYS A 891 -11.58 -43.44 13.83
C LYS A 891 -12.01 -42.66 15.07
N ASN A 892 -12.76 -43.32 15.94
CA ASN A 892 -13.14 -42.80 17.25
C ASN A 892 -11.95 -42.86 18.21
N THR A 893 -11.66 -41.77 18.91
CA THR A 893 -11.04 -41.82 20.25
C THR A 893 -11.56 -40.63 21.07
N THR A 894 -11.71 -40.83 22.37
CA THR A 894 -12.40 -39.93 23.29
C THR A 894 -11.45 -39.00 24.04
N VAL A 895 -11.83 -37.71 24.08
CA VAL A 895 -11.77 -36.85 25.28
C VAL A 895 -10.39 -36.27 25.70
N ASP A 896 -10.49 -35.01 26.16
CA ASP A 896 -9.54 -34.16 26.91
C ASP A 896 -8.33 -33.47 26.24
N ASN A 897 -8.06 -32.27 26.79
CA ASN A 897 -6.90 -31.38 26.63
C ASN A 897 -6.67 -30.70 25.27
N ILE A 898 -7.28 -29.53 25.10
CA ILE A 898 -6.69 -28.41 24.34
C ILE A 898 -6.54 -27.22 25.31
N VAL A 899 -5.30 -26.83 25.57
CA VAL A 899 -4.95 -25.70 26.45
C VAL A 899 -4.91 -24.41 25.63
N LEU A 900 -5.56 -23.35 26.11
CA LEU A 900 -5.31 -21.99 25.62
C LEU A 900 -3.96 -21.52 26.16
N ILE A 901 -3.07 -21.08 25.27
CA ILE A 901 -1.76 -20.56 25.64
C ILE A 901 -1.72 -19.06 25.27
N GLU A 902 -1.45 -18.21 26.25
CA GLU A 902 -1.26 -16.76 26.09
C GLU A 902 0.13 -16.44 25.52
N GLU A 903 0.40 -15.19 25.15
CA GLU A 903 1.45 -14.78 24.19
C GLU A 903 2.86 -15.34 24.46
N ALA A 904 3.66 -15.50 23.40
CA ALA A 904 5.06 -15.91 23.52
C ALA A 904 5.94 -14.66 23.46
N GLU A 905 6.39 -14.18 24.62
CA GLU A 905 7.45 -13.19 24.67
C GLU A 905 8.71 -13.73 24.00
N VAL A 906 9.36 -12.89 23.20
CA VAL A 906 10.69 -13.20 22.65
C VAL A 906 11.69 -12.95 23.80
N PRO A 907 12.54 -13.92 24.17
CA PRO A 907 13.50 -13.70 25.26
C PRO A 907 14.47 -12.57 24.91
N GLU A 908 14.43 -11.48 25.68
CA GLU A 908 15.52 -10.51 25.69
C GLU A 908 16.78 -11.19 26.27
N PHE A 909 17.90 -11.01 25.58
CA PHE A 909 19.16 -11.61 25.98
C PHE A 909 19.99 -10.55 26.71
N GLU A 910 19.98 -10.59 28.04
CA GLU A 910 20.81 -9.70 28.86
C GLU A 910 22.29 -9.90 28.51
N MET A 911 22.99 -8.78 28.25
CA MET A 911 24.45 -8.79 28.10
C MET A 911 25.09 -8.77 29.48
N ALA A 912 25.68 -9.90 29.89
CA ALA A 912 26.65 -9.92 30.98
C ALA A 912 28.02 -9.46 30.47
N ASP A 913 28.62 -8.49 31.15
CA ASP A 913 30.06 -8.25 31.07
C ASP A 913 30.82 -9.41 31.72
N GLU A 914 31.88 -9.93 31.08
CA GLU A 914 33.21 -9.99 31.70
C GLU A 914 34.31 -10.46 30.72
N ASP A 915 35.42 -9.71 30.78
CA ASP A 915 36.82 -10.09 30.51
C ASP A 915 37.34 -10.69 29.19
N GLN A 916 38.63 -10.40 28.99
CA GLN A 916 39.45 -10.76 27.85
C GLN A 916 40.00 -12.20 27.99
N ASN A 917 40.04 -12.95 26.89
CA ASN A 917 41.23 -13.73 26.53
C ASN A 917 41.20 -14.14 25.04
N ASP A 918 42.35 -14.02 24.37
CA ASP A 918 42.55 -14.56 23.02
C ASP A 918 42.61 -16.10 23.03
N ILE A 919 42.04 -16.73 22.00
CA ILE A 919 42.56 -17.97 21.39
C ILE A 919 42.08 -18.00 19.93
N LEU A 920 43.02 -18.08 18.99
CA LEU A 920 42.74 -18.46 17.60
C LEU A 920 42.79 -19.98 17.45
N ILE A 921 42.05 -20.53 16.49
CA ILE A 921 42.54 -21.55 15.53
C ILE A 921 41.53 -21.74 14.37
N GLU A 922 42.02 -22.24 13.24
CA GLU A 922 41.33 -22.32 11.93
C GLU A 922 40.42 -23.56 11.76
N PRO A 923 39.51 -23.59 10.75
CA PRO A 923 38.53 -24.66 10.52
C PRO A 923 39.02 -25.73 9.52
N ASP A 924 38.47 -26.95 9.57
CA ASP A 924 38.50 -27.85 8.40
C ASP A 924 37.52 -29.06 8.44
N VAL A 925 37.44 -29.79 7.31
CA VAL A 925 36.90 -31.16 7.05
C VAL A 925 35.40 -31.35 6.71
N TYR A 926 35.17 -31.95 5.53
CA TYR A 926 33.93 -32.54 4.97
C TYR A 926 33.85 -34.06 5.27
N MET A 927 32.64 -34.68 5.29
CA MET A 927 32.35 -35.92 4.51
C MET A 927 30.89 -36.43 4.56
N CYS A 928 30.39 -36.84 3.37
CA CYS A 928 29.72 -38.10 2.96
C CYS A 928 28.96 -39.03 3.97
N ALA A 929 27.95 -39.83 3.57
CA ALA A 929 27.14 -39.98 2.32
C ALA A 929 26.01 -41.04 2.50
N GLU A 930 25.25 -41.34 1.42
CA GLU A 930 24.37 -42.53 1.20
C GLU A 930 22.98 -42.54 1.91
N LYS A 931 21.87 -43.16 1.43
CA LYS A 931 21.46 -43.79 0.14
C LYS A 931 19.92 -44.09 0.12
N LEU A 932 19.35 -44.40 -1.08
CA LEU A 932 18.08 -45.17 -1.33
C LEU A 932 16.71 -44.55 -0.91
N ASP A 933 15.54 -44.82 -1.53
CA ASP A 933 15.18 -45.19 -2.92
C ASP A 933 13.65 -45.03 -3.21
N ASN A 934 13.28 -44.73 -4.47
CA ASN A 934 12.04 -45.00 -5.28
C ASN A 934 10.57 -44.92 -4.73
N GLY A 935 9.58 -44.84 -5.65
CA GLY A 935 8.12 -44.95 -5.41
C GLY A 935 7.39 -43.60 -5.26
N ASP A 936 6.85 -42.89 -6.27
CA ASP A 936 6.12 -43.19 -7.53
C ASP A 936 4.57 -43.08 -7.37
N GLU A 937 4.00 -42.13 -8.12
CA GLU A 937 2.80 -42.24 -9.00
C GLU A 937 1.38 -42.46 -8.35
N GLU A 938 0.23 -41.98 -8.88
CA GLU A 938 -0.11 -41.08 -10.02
C GLU A 938 -1.51 -40.39 -9.84
N GLN A 939 -1.75 -39.37 -10.69
CA GLN A 939 -2.95 -38.66 -11.23
C GLN A 939 -4.42 -38.80 -10.70
N ASP A 940 -5.34 -37.81 -10.91
CA ASP A 940 -5.23 -36.31 -10.92
C ASP A 940 -6.50 -35.55 -10.39
N GLU A 941 -7.55 -35.03 -11.09
CA GLU A 941 -8.04 -35.01 -12.50
C GLU A 941 -9.07 -33.82 -12.75
N GLU A 942 -9.82 -33.79 -13.88
CA GLU A 942 -10.65 -32.73 -14.57
C GLU A 942 -12.16 -32.53 -14.08
N ASP A 943 -13.01 -31.52 -14.42
CA ASP A 943 -12.93 -30.19 -15.10
C ASP A 943 -14.21 -29.27 -14.91
N GLU A 944 -14.12 -27.97 -15.34
CA GLU A 944 -15.13 -27.04 -15.97
C GLU A 944 -16.57 -26.78 -15.35
N ASP A 945 -17.27 -25.62 -15.45
CA ASP A 945 -17.01 -24.27 -16.03
C ASP A 945 -17.93 -23.09 -15.49
N GLU A 946 -17.63 -21.85 -15.94
CA GLU A 946 -18.45 -20.62 -16.20
C GLU A 946 -19.05 -19.64 -15.13
N LEU A 947 -18.75 -18.33 -15.38
CA LEU A 947 -19.59 -17.08 -15.30
C LEU A 947 -19.90 -16.27 -13.99
N TYR A 948 -19.03 -15.27 -13.74
CA TYR A 948 -19.30 -13.79 -13.68
C TYR A 948 -19.74 -12.98 -12.40
N TYR A 949 -19.08 -11.80 -12.25
CA TYR A 949 -19.34 -10.55 -11.47
C TYR A 949 -19.10 -10.38 -9.92
N SER A 950 -17.93 -9.77 -9.60
CA SER A 950 -17.63 -8.55 -8.78
C SER A 950 -18.09 -8.31 -7.31
N ASN A 951 -17.29 -7.48 -6.61
CA ASN A 951 -17.46 -6.83 -5.28
C ASN A 951 -17.47 -7.72 -4.00
N ARG A 952 -16.40 -7.68 -3.18
CA ARG A 952 -16.35 -7.41 -1.70
C ARG A 952 -14.89 -7.36 -1.18
N ASP A 953 -14.53 -6.36 -0.38
CA ASP A 953 -14.05 -6.65 0.98
C ASP A 953 -14.45 -5.57 1.98
N ILE A 954 -15.67 -5.75 2.48
CA ILE A 954 -16.24 -4.97 3.57
C ILE A 954 -16.71 -5.96 4.65
N THR A 955 -16.24 -7.20 4.62
CA THR A 955 -17.04 -8.34 5.07
C THR A 955 -16.65 -8.90 6.44
N SER A 956 -15.37 -8.95 6.81
CA SER A 956 -14.96 -9.49 8.13
C SER A 956 -15.43 -8.61 9.28
N LEU A 957 -15.07 -7.32 9.23
CA LEU A 957 -15.37 -6.39 10.32
C LEU A 957 -16.87 -6.07 10.39
N GLN A 958 -17.51 -5.87 9.24
CA GLN A 958 -18.97 -5.76 9.25
C GLN A 958 -19.60 -7.05 9.76
N MET A 959 -19.13 -8.27 9.48
CA MET A 959 -19.69 -9.48 10.10
C MET A 959 -19.47 -9.56 11.63
N LYS A 960 -18.39 -9.00 12.20
CA LYS A 960 -18.26 -8.86 13.66
C LYS A 960 -19.30 -7.88 14.21
N SER A 961 -19.35 -6.67 13.68
CA SER A 961 -20.27 -5.63 14.17
C SER A 961 -21.74 -5.93 13.88
N TYR A 962 -22.03 -6.61 12.76
CA TYR A 962 -23.34 -7.15 12.34
C TYR A 962 -23.78 -8.32 13.17
N ARG A 963 -22.85 -9.18 13.61
CA ARG A 963 -23.15 -10.23 14.58
C ARG A 963 -23.43 -9.63 15.95
N LEU A 964 -22.58 -8.75 16.47
CA LEU A 964 -22.81 -8.08 17.76
C LEU A 964 -24.11 -7.27 17.75
N PHE A 965 -24.41 -6.57 16.66
CA PHE A 965 -25.70 -5.91 16.42
C PHE A 965 -26.86 -6.91 16.37
N LEU A 966 -26.74 -8.04 15.66
CA LEU A 966 -27.79 -9.07 15.61
C LEU A 966 -28.01 -9.78 16.94
N ASP A 967 -26.97 -10.07 17.69
CA ASP A 967 -27.03 -10.65 19.03
C ASP A 967 -27.70 -9.66 20.03
N LEU A 968 -27.78 -8.35 19.67
CA LEU A 968 -28.58 -7.29 20.30
C LEU A 968 -29.97 -7.06 19.66
N MET A 969 -30.26 -7.66 18.49
CA MET A 969 -31.57 -7.58 17.83
C MET A 969 -32.44 -8.82 18.05
N GLN A 970 -31.92 -9.89 18.68
CA GLN A 970 -32.57 -11.21 18.86
C GLN A 970 -33.20 -11.41 20.24
#